data_AF-A0A5B6X6W2-F1
#
_entry.id   AF-A0A5B6X6W2-F1
#
_cell.length_a   1.000
_cell.length_b   1.000
_cell.length_c   1.000
_cell.angle_alpha   90.00
_cell.angle_beta   90.00
_cell.angle_gamma   90.00
#
_symmetry.space_group_name_H-M   'P 1'
#
loop_
_entity.id
_entity.type
_entity.pdbx_description
1 polymer ?
#
loop_
_entity_poly.entity_id
_entity_poly.type
_entity_poly.pdbx_seq_one_letter_code
_entity_poly.pdbx_strand_id
1 'polypeptide(L)'
;MAIITSQTVLQLVVDSTVSHTSSIDSTHQIQCNSLSTIVARRIKESFTTVLTKFHAGYFRVSLSLGGQALLWKTLIGPTDNKSTFRLALHTFHPRAFTLLWSFALVTLVLLSILYLLRCLFYFKMVKDEFLHHVGVNYLFAPSISWLLLLQSAPFFCFNNPYSYVVLWLVFAVPIVVLDVKIYGQWFTKGKKILSAIANPTSHLSVIANLVGAQAAANMGWNESAICFFLLGMVHYLVLFVTLYQRFSGTDILPTMLRPALFLYFAAPSMASLAWQSIAGSFGTASKVLFFLSLFLFMSLVLRPTLFKRSMRRFNVAWWAFSFPLSVLALASMEYAEEVKSDAANLLMLLLLTSSVIVSVGLIIFTLLNTHILVLPHNSDPISSLPTLRSNSTTTASFMIRSMASQRSQPEVNTPQSSRFTDGIKRSLSSILTKFHAGYFRISLSLGGQALLWKTLIGPTHDKSTLRHLVHKFHPTAYLVLWSFALFILILLSLLYILRCLFYFKMVKAEFLHHVGVNYLFAPWISWLLLLQSAPFATPKTTSYYVLWWFFAVPVVALDVKIYGQWFTKGKKFLSTVANPTSQISVIGNLVGALAAASMGWKESAVCLFSLGMVHYLVLLVTLYQRFSGSDRIPAMLRPVFFLFFAAPSVASLAWESITGAFDTASKMLFFLSLFLFISLVCRPALFRRSMRRFNVAWWAYSFPLTILALASTEYAEEVKGSTAHLLMLLLLALSVLVSLGLTIFTLLNTRMLLPDNDPISTLHHLPTVSP
;
A
#
# COMPACT_ATOMS: atom_id res chain seq x y z
N MET A 1 -26.66 30.83 -45.04
CA MET A 1 -27.84 31.70 -45.19
C MET A 1 -27.86 32.65 -44.01
N ALA A 2 -27.72 33.94 -44.29
CA ALA A 2 -27.82 35.06 -43.34
C ALA A 2 -29.22 35.07 -42.69
N ILE A 3 -29.46 35.69 -41.53
CA ILE A 3 -29.63 37.15 -41.41
C ILE A 3 -29.40 37.61 -39.96
N ILE A 4 -28.70 38.73 -39.87
CA ILE A 4 -28.41 39.62 -38.73
C ILE A 4 -29.61 40.54 -38.48
N THR A 5 -29.85 40.97 -37.24
CA THR A 5 -30.20 42.36 -36.81
C THR A 5 -30.72 42.29 -35.36
N SER A 6 -30.65 43.32 -34.51
CA SER A 6 -29.75 44.46 -34.27
C SER A 6 -30.32 45.11 -33.00
N GLN A 7 -29.47 45.76 -32.22
CA GLN A 7 -29.80 46.58 -31.06
C GLN A 7 -30.68 47.80 -31.38
N THR A 8 -31.48 48.25 -30.40
CA THR A 8 -31.99 49.63 -30.21
C THR A 8 -32.25 49.79 -28.70
N VAL A 9 -31.40 50.42 -27.90
CA VAL A 9 -31.13 51.87 -27.70
C VAL A 9 -32.34 52.63 -27.12
N LEU A 10 -32.14 53.10 -25.89
CA LEU A 10 -32.92 54.09 -25.15
C LEU A 10 -33.06 55.41 -25.92
N GLN A 11 -34.24 56.03 -25.88
CA GLN A 11 -34.35 57.48 -25.84
C GLN A 11 -35.55 57.96 -25.02
N LEU A 12 -35.27 58.97 -24.19
CA LEU A 12 -36.21 59.81 -23.47
C LEU A 12 -37.13 60.59 -24.41
N VAL A 13 -38.41 60.70 -24.05
CA VAL A 13 -39.22 61.90 -24.34
C VAL A 13 -39.95 62.29 -23.06
N VAL A 14 -39.64 63.51 -22.63
CA VAL A 14 -40.29 64.30 -21.59
C VAL A 14 -41.61 64.81 -22.17
N ASP A 15 -42.72 64.65 -21.44
CA ASP A 15 -43.80 65.62 -21.53
C ASP A 15 -44.45 65.83 -20.15
N SER A 16 -44.45 67.11 -19.79
CA SER A 16 -44.95 67.69 -18.56
C SER A 16 -46.45 67.95 -18.64
N THR A 17 -47.22 67.49 -17.67
CA THR A 17 -48.38 68.23 -17.16
C THR A 17 -48.46 68.09 -15.64
N VAL A 18 -48.47 69.24 -14.99
CA VAL A 18 -48.52 69.43 -13.54
C VAL A 18 -49.97 69.38 -13.07
N SER A 19 -50.25 68.63 -12.01
CA SER A 19 -51.18 69.08 -10.98
C SER A 19 -50.67 68.64 -9.60
N HIS A 20 -50.34 69.64 -8.80
CA HIS A 20 -49.92 69.50 -7.41
C HIS A 20 -51.07 68.96 -6.55
N THR A 21 -50.79 67.97 -5.70
CA THR A 21 -51.16 67.95 -4.27
C THR A 21 -50.62 66.68 -3.58
N SER A 22 -50.04 66.86 -2.37
CA SER A 22 -49.54 65.85 -1.41
C SER A 22 -48.18 65.17 -1.68
N SER A 23 -47.11 65.92 -1.41
CA SER A 23 -45.76 65.40 -1.13
C SER A 23 -45.62 65.09 0.36
N ILE A 24 -45.15 63.88 0.71
CA ILE A 24 -43.97 63.61 1.59
C ILE A 24 -43.88 62.12 1.98
N ASP A 25 -44.96 61.32 1.93
CA ASP A 25 -44.90 59.90 2.34
C ASP A 25 -44.52 58.91 1.21
N SER A 26 -44.65 59.27 -0.07
CA SER A 26 -44.44 58.34 -1.18
C SER A 26 -42.98 58.17 -1.62
N THR A 27 -42.12 59.17 -1.41
CA THR A 27 -40.70 59.12 -1.81
C THR A 27 -39.86 58.22 -0.91
N HIS A 28 -40.11 58.20 0.39
CA HIS A 28 -39.47 57.24 1.31
C HIS A 28 -39.93 55.79 1.05
N GLN A 29 -41.19 55.60 0.63
CA GLN A 29 -41.75 54.28 0.34
C GLN A 29 -41.25 53.71 -1.00
N ILE A 30 -41.10 54.55 -2.04
CA ILE A 30 -40.56 54.15 -3.34
C ILE A 30 -39.04 53.86 -3.25
N GLN A 31 -38.30 54.63 -2.47
CA GLN A 31 -36.85 54.42 -2.30
C GLN A 31 -36.55 53.16 -1.45
N CYS A 32 -37.33 52.90 -0.38
CA CYS A 32 -37.28 51.62 0.36
C CYS A 32 -37.67 50.41 -0.51
N ASN A 33 -38.68 50.55 -1.38
CA ASN A 33 -39.08 49.47 -2.31
C ASN A 33 -38.03 49.21 -3.40
N SER A 34 -37.30 50.24 -3.85
CA SER A 34 -36.18 50.07 -4.80
C SER A 34 -34.97 49.42 -4.13
N LEU A 35 -34.67 49.76 -2.87
CA LEU A 35 -33.55 49.18 -2.13
C LEU A 35 -33.84 47.71 -1.76
N SER A 36 -35.07 47.40 -1.34
CA SER A 36 -35.49 46.03 -1.02
C SER A 36 -35.50 45.13 -2.26
N THR A 37 -35.90 45.65 -3.42
CA THR A 37 -35.85 44.91 -4.70
C THR A 37 -34.43 44.72 -5.21
N ILE A 38 -33.52 45.69 -5.05
CA ILE A 38 -32.09 45.55 -5.40
C ILE A 38 -31.40 44.53 -4.47
N VAL A 39 -31.67 44.60 -3.16
CA VAL A 39 -31.13 43.65 -2.17
C VAL A 39 -31.67 42.24 -2.44
N ALA A 40 -32.98 42.09 -2.69
CA ALA A 40 -33.59 40.81 -3.05
C ALA A 40 -33.01 40.24 -4.36
N ARG A 41 -32.76 41.10 -5.36
CA ARG A 41 -32.12 40.70 -6.64
C ARG A 41 -30.69 40.24 -6.42
N ARG A 42 -29.90 40.98 -5.63
CA ARG A 42 -28.50 40.63 -5.30
C ARG A 42 -28.42 39.33 -4.48
N ILE A 43 -29.33 39.14 -3.53
CA ILE A 43 -29.46 37.90 -2.75
C ILE A 43 -29.82 36.73 -3.68
N LYS A 44 -30.78 36.92 -4.59
CA LYS A 44 -31.18 35.90 -5.57
C LYS A 44 -30.04 35.53 -6.51
N GLU A 45 -29.30 36.49 -7.04
CA GLU A 45 -28.13 36.27 -7.91
C GLU A 45 -27.00 35.56 -7.17
N SER A 46 -26.71 35.97 -5.93
CA SER A 46 -25.74 35.31 -5.06
C SER A 46 -26.16 33.87 -4.73
N PHE A 47 -27.43 33.66 -4.39
CA PHE A 47 -27.97 32.34 -4.05
C PHE A 47 -27.92 31.39 -5.26
N THR A 48 -28.32 31.85 -6.44
CA THR A 48 -28.18 31.11 -7.70
C THR A 48 -26.73 30.76 -8.00
N THR A 49 -25.79 31.69 -7.79
CA THR A 49 -24.36 31.44 -8.00
C THR A 49 -23.82 30.38 -7.05
N VAL A 50 -24.22 30.41 -5.78
CA VAL A 50 -23.82 29.41 -4.78
C VAL A 50 -24.36 28.03 -5.17
N LEU A 51 -25.65 27.91 -5.47
CA LEU A 51 -26.29 26.63 -5.80
C LEU A 51 -25.76 25.99 -7.10
N THR A 52 -25.39 26.80 -8.08
CA THR A 52 -24.85 26.28 -9.35
C THR A 52 -23.40 25.80 -9.22
N LYS A 53 -22.59 26.44 -8.36
CA LYS A 53 -21.18 26.06 -8.11
C LYS A 53 -21.00 25.00 -7.03
N PHE A 54 -21.96 24.87 -6.12
CA PHE A 54 -21.95 23.87 -5.07
C PHE A 54 -22.07 22.45 -5.66
N HIS A 55 -21.30 21.49 -5.16
CA HIS A 55 -21.34 20.09 -5.59
C HIS A 55 -21.07 19.14 -4.42
N ALA A 56 -21.28 17.83 -4.59
CA ALA A 56 -21.19 16.89 -3.47
C ALA A 56 -19.78 16.77 -2.84
N GLY A 57 -18.75 17.24 -3.55
CA GLY A 57 -17.37 17.26 -3.05
C GLY A 57 -17.13 18.18 -1.86
N TYR A 58 -18.05 19.12 -1.56
CA TYR A 58 -17.97 19.96 -0.36
C TYR A 58 -18.28 19.18 0.94
N PHE A 59 -19.01 18.06 0.86
CA PHE A 59 -19.26 17.18 2.02
C PHE A 59 -17.99 16.52 2.58
N ARG A 60 -16.82 16.71 1.96
CA ARG A 60 -15.53 16.31 2.54
C ARG A 60 -15.21 17.08 3.81
N VAL A 61 -15.72 18.31 3.93
CA VAL A 61 -15.62 19.11 5.15
C VAL A 61 -16.38 18.41 6.28
N SER A 62 -17.67 18.11 6.08
CA SER A 62 -18.50 17.42 7.08
C SER A 62 -17.99 16.00 7.36
N LEU A 63 -17.51 15.29 6.34
CA LEU A 63 -16.91 13.95 6.48
C LEU A 63 -15.72 14.00 7.44
N SER A 64 -14.84 14.98 7.26
CA SER A 64 -13.70 15.17 8.15
C SER A 64 -14.11 15.58 9.56
N LEU A 65 -15.08 16.50 9.70
CA LEU A 65 -15.52 16.94 11.01
C LEU A 65 -16.22 15.79 11.76
N GLY A 66 -16.99 14.95 11.07
CA GLY A 66 -17.58 13.73 11.63
C GLY A 66 -16.52 12.71 12.05
N GLY A 67 -15.46 12.52 11.25
CA GLY A 67 -14.32 11.67 11.63
C GLY A 67 -13.58 12.18 12.88
N GLN A 68 -13.39 13.49 13.00
CA GLN A 68 -12.83 14.11 14.21
C GLN A 68 -13.79 13.97 15.40
N ALA A 69 -15.09 14.19 15.23
CA ALA A 69 -16.06 14.02 16.30
C ALA A 69 -16.05 12.59 16.85
N LEU A 70 -15.96 11.57 15.97
CA LEU A 70 -15.84 10.17 16.39
C LEU A 70 -14.53 9.91 17.16
N LEU A 71 -13.40 10.42 16.67
CA LEU A 71 -12.11 10.34 17.35
C LEU A 71 -12.17 10.93 18.77
N TRP A 72 -12.76 12.12 18.92
CA TRP A 72 -12.90 12.79 20.20
C TRP A 72 -13.88 12.06 21.12
N LYS A 73 -14.98 11.50 20.59
CA LYS A 73 -15.90 10.66 21.40
C LYS A 73 -15.16 9.48 22.04
N THR A 74 -14.38 8.72 21.26
CA THR A 74 -13.63 7.57 21.77
C THR A 74 -12.64 7.99 22.85
N LEU A 75 -12.02 9.17 22.70
CA LEU A 75 -11.10 9.70 23.71
C LEU A 75 -11.79 10.09 25.04
N ILE A 76 -13.13 10.24 25.08
CA ILE A 76 -13.93 10.45 26.33
C ILE A 76 -14.34 9.14 26.99
N GLY A 77 -14.34 8.02 26.25
CA GLY A 77 -14.91 6.75 26.71
C GLY A 77 -14.25 6.23 28.01
N PRO A 78 -14.98 5.42 28.82
CA PRO A 78 -14.40 4.82 30.02
C PRO A 78 -13.26 3.89 29.62
N THR A 79 -12.04 4.19 30.08
CA THR A 79 -10.85 3.38 29.80
C THR A 79 -10.30 2.78 31.08
N ASP A 80 -9.92 1.50 31.05
CA ASP A 80 -9.32 0.78 32.18
C ASP A 80 -7.97 1.35 32.65
N ASN A 81 -7.32 2.19 31.83
CA ASN A 81 -5.92 2.54 32.03
C ASN A 81 -5.75 3.90 32.74
N LYS A 82 -5.39 3.85 34.03
CA LYS A 82 -4.99 5.00 34.88
C LYS A 82 -3.60 5.57 34.51
N SER A 83 -3.29 5.73 33.22
CA SER A 83 -2.10 6.49 32.84
C SER A 83 -2.34 7.98 33.09
N THR A 84 -1.41 8.63 33.79
CA THR A 84 -1.49 10.04 34.24
C THR A 84 -1.78 11.03 33.10
N PHE A 85 -1.46 10.65 31.86
CA PHE A 85 -1.62 11.48 30.66
C PHE A 85 -3.05 11.46 30.06
N ARG A 86 -3.72 10.30 30.00
CA ARG A 86 -5.13 10.26 29.56
C ARG A 86 -6.07 10.91 30.58
N LEU A 87 -5.70 10.88 31.86
CA LEU A 87 -6.40 11.60 32.92
C LEU A 87 -6.30 13.13 32.75
N ALA A 88 -5.12 13.64 32.35
CA ALA A 88 -4.94 15.07 32.03
C ALA A 88 -5.78 15.48 30.81
N LEU A 89 -5.82 14.65 29.76
CA LEU A 89 -6.69 14.85 28.59
C LEU A 89 -8.17 14.88 28.97
N HIS A 90 -8.63 14.03 29.89
CA HIS A 90 -10.04 13.92 30.30
C HIS A 90 -10.66 15.22 30.85
N THR A 91 -9.87 16.11 31.45
CA THR A 91 -10.39 17.32 32.13
C THR A 91 -10.79 18.45 31.17
N PHE A 92 -10.19 18.54 29.98
CA PHE A 92 -10.49 19.58 28.97
C PHE A 92 -11.46 19.11 27.86
N HIS A 93 -11.74 17.81 27.81
CA HIS A 93 -12.24 17.10 26.63
C HIS A 93 -13.77 17.15 26.37
N PRO A 94 -14.67 17.10 27.38
CA PRO A 94 -16.12 17.01 27.12
C PRO A 94 -16.70 18.26 26.44
N ARG A 95 -16.20 19.45 26.82
CA ARG A 95 -16.63 20.73 26.21
C ARG A 95 -16.10 20.88 24.79
N ALA A 96 -14.84 20.52 24.55
CA ALA A 96 -14.24 20.56 23.22
C ALA A 96 -14.93 19.60 22.24
N PHE A 97 -15.25 18.39 22.69
CA PHE A 97 -16.02 17.42 21.89
C PHE A 97 -17.43 17.92 21.56
N THR A 98 -18.19 18.42 22.55
CA THR A 98 -19.55 18.92 22.31
C THR A 98 -19.56 20.13 21.37
N LEU A 99 -18.58 21.04 21.49
CA LEU A 99 -18.38 22.15 20.55
C LEU A 99 -18.03 21.66 19.15
N LEU A 100 -17.09 20.72 19.02
CA LEU A 100 -16.70 20.14 17.72
C LEU A 100 -17.87 19.41 17.06
N TRP A 101 -18.60 18.61 17.83
CA TRP A 101 -19.75 17.84 17.34
C TRP A 101 -20.89 18.76 16.91
N SER A 102 -21.21 19.79 17.70
CA SER A 102 -22.25 20.77 17.34
C SER A 102 -21.87 21.58 16.10
N PHE A 103 -20.62 22.03 15.99
CA PHE A 103 -20.10 22.69 14.78
C PHE A 103 -20.17 21.77 13.55
N ALA A 104 -19.80 20.50 13.71
CA ALA A 104 -19.89 19.50 12.66
C ALA A 104 -21.35 19.25 12.22
N LEU A 105 -22.28 19.16 13.17
CA LEU A 105 -23.71 18.99 12.90
C LEU A 105 -24.27 20.19 12.14
N VAL A 106 -24.02 21.42 12.60
CA VAL A 106 -24.47 22.65 11.92
C VAL A 106 -23.93 22.70 10.49
N THR A 107 -22.65 22.38 10.30
CA THR A 107 -22.03 22.33 8.98
C THR A 107 -22.69 21.27 8.09
N LEU A 108 -22.92 20.06 8.60
CA LEU A 108 -23.55 18.98 7.83
C LEU A 108 -25.00 19.33 7.46
N VAL A 109 -25.79 19.84 8.40
CA VAL A 109 -27.18 20.27 8.16
C VAL A 109 -27.22 21.37 7.10
N LEU A 110 -26.35 22.37 7.20
CA LEU A 110 -26.26 23.45 6.20
C LEU A 110 -25.94 22.91 4.81
N LEU A 111 -24.92 22.05 4.69
CA LEU A 111 -24.55 21.42 3.42
C LEU A 111 -25.67 20.53 2.87
N SER A 112 -26.36 19.78 3.73
CA SER A 112 -27.51 18.96 3.35
C SER A 112 -28.68 19.80 2.85
N ILE A 113 -29.00 20.93 3.49
CA ILE A 113 -30.03 21.87 3.02
C ILE A 113 -29.64 22.46 1.67
N LEU A 114 -28.40 22.93 1.50
CA LEU A 114 -27.91 23.46 0.23
C LEU A 114 -27.98 22.43 -0.90
N TYR A 115 -27.63 21.17 -0.60
CA TYR A 115 -27.72 20.09 -1.58
C TYR A 115 -29.17 19.72 -1.90
N LEU A 116 -30.05 19.70 -0.91
CA LEU A 116 -31.48 19.47 -1.10
C LEU A 116 -32.11 20.55 -1.98
N LEU A 117 -31.81 21.82 -1.71
CA LEU A 117 -32.22 22.96 -2.54
C LEU A 117 -31.68 22.79 -3.98
N ARG A 118 -30.46 22.30 -4.15
CA ARG A 118 -29.90 22.00 -5.48
C ARG A 118 -30.63 20.87 -6.18
N CYS A 119 -31.04 19.82 -5.46
CA CYS A 119 -31.88 18.75 -5.99
C CYS A 119 -33.25 19.28 -6.45
N LEU A 120 -33.87 20.18 -5.68
CA LEU A 120 -35.19 20.74 -5.98
C LEU A 120 -35.17 21.72 -7.16
N PHE A 121 -34.22 22.67 -7.17
CA PHE A 121 -34.20 23.76 -8.17
C PHE A 121 -33.29 23.51 -9.38
N TYR A 122 -32.26 22.66 -9.24
CA TYR A 122 -31.23 22.42 -10.27
C TYR A 122 -31.00 20.91 -10.50
N PHE A 123 -32.09 20.12 -10.52
CA PHE A 123 -32.03 18.66 -10.69
C PHE A 123 -31.19 18.20 -11.88
N LYS A 124 -31.19 18.94 -13.00
CA LYS A 124 -30.38 18.62 -14.18
C LYS A 124 -28.89 18.53 -13.84
N MET A 125 -28.36 19.46 -13.05
CA MET A 125 -26.94 19.45 -12.63
C MET A 125 -26.63 18.27 -11.70
N VAL A 126 -27.58 17.91 -10.82
CA VAL A 126 -27.44 16.74 -9.93
C VAL A 126 -27.46 15.44 -10.74
N LYS A 127 -28.33 15.36 -11.75
CA LYS A 127 -28.37 14.25 -12.69
C LYS A 127 -27.08 14.13 -13.49
N ASP A 128 -26.51 15.26 -13.93
CA ASP A 128 -25.21 15.28 -14.62
C ASP A 128 -24.08 14.82 -13.69
N GLU A 129 -24.06 15.26 -12.43
CA GLU A 129 -23.11 14.78 -11.40
C GLU A 129 -23.27 13.28 -11.12
N PHE A 130 -24.51 12.79 -11.06
CA PHE A 130 -24.81 11.38 -10.94
C PHE A 130 -24.27 10.62 -12.17
N LEU A 131 -24.54 11.06 -13.39
CA LEU A 131 -24.09 10.34 -14.60
C LEU A 131 -22.57 10.45 -14.82
N HIS A 132 -21.92 11.46 -14.24
CA HIS A 132 -20.48 11.69 -14.39
C HIS A 132 -19.63 10.59 -13.73
N HIS A 133 -18.64 10.09 -14.48
CA HIS A 133 -17.77 8.98 -14.09
C HIS A 133 -16.96 9.19 -12.80
N VAL A 134 -16.57 10.43 -12.50
CA VAL A 134 -15.83 10.79 -11.27
C VAL A 134 -16.71 11.48 -10.25
N GLY A 135 -17.78 12.16 -10.71
CA GLY A 135 -18.66 12.98 -9.88
C GLY A 135 -19.46 12.12 -8.91
N VAL A 136 -19.96 10.98 -9.41
CA VAL A 136 -20.71 9.98 -8.63
C VAL A 136 -20.00 9.54 -7.35
N ASN A 137 -18.67 9.46 -7.35
CA ASN A 137 -17.90 9.04 -6.19
C ASN A 137 -18.10 9.97 -4.97
N TYR A 138 -18.37 11.26 -5.20
CA TYR A 138 -18.59 12.22 -4.13
C TYR A 138 -20.00 12.16 -3.53
N LEU A 139 -20.95 11.49 -4.20
CA LEU A 139 -22.32 11.32 -3.71
C LEU A 139 -22.41 10.39 -2.48
N PHE A 140 -21.36 9.64 -2.17
CA PHE A 140 -21.27 8.87 -0.93
C PHE A 140 -20.99 9.76 0.29
N ALA A 141 -20.30 10.89 0.13
CA ALA A 141 -19.83 11.72 1.24
C ALA A 141 -20.94 12.23 2.18
N PRO A 142 -22.14 12.64 1.70
CA PRO A 142 -23.26 12.98 2.58
C PRO A 142 -23.67 11.83 3.51
N SER A 143 -23.91 10.63 2.97
CA SER A 143 -24.30 9.46 3.77
C SER A 143 -23.24 9.07 4.79
N ILE A 144 -21.96 9.08 4.39
CA ILE A 144 -20.85 8.79 5.30
C ILE A 144 -20.81 9.81 6.44
N SER A 145 -20.93 11.11 6.13
CA SER A 145 -20.90 12.18 7.13
C SER A 145 -22.00 12.02 8.18
N TRP A 146 -23.22 11.71 7.73
CA TRP A 146 -24.35 11.46 8.62
C TRP A 146 -24.12 10.24 9.51
N LEU A 147 -23.66 9.12 8.94
CA LEU A 147 -23.37 7.90 9.72
C LEU A 147 -22.27 8.12 10.76
N LEU A 148 -21.22 8.89 10.45
CA LEU A 148 -20.17 9.22 11.43
C LEU A 148 -20.66 10.14 12.55
N LEU A 149 -21.49 11.15 12.22
CA LEU A 149 -22.04 12.05 13.24
C LEU A 149 -23.09 11.38 14.14
N LEU A 150 -23.90 10.47 13.58
CA LEU A 150 -24.83 9.64 14.35
C LEU A 150 -24.08 8.74 15.34
N GLN A 151 -23.02 8.08 14.89
CA GLN A 151 -22.18 7.24 15.76
C GLN A 151 -21.48 8.05 16.87
N SER A 152 -21.17 9.32 16.61
CA SER A 152 -20.51 10.20 17.58
C SER A 152 -21.46 11.06 18.41
N ALA A 153 -22.78 10.86 18.32
CA ALA A 153 -23.72 11.76 18.97
C ALA A 153 -23.71 11.64 20.52
N PRO A 154 -23.65 12.77 21.26
CA PRO A 154 -23.60 12.77 22.72
C PRO A 154 -24.95 12.50 23.40
N PHE A 155 -26.07 12.76 22.72
CA PHE A 155 -27.42 12.75 23.31
C PHE A 155 -28.24 11.49 23.01
N PHE A 156 -27.76 10.62 22.13
CA PHE A 156 -28.47 9.38 21.81
C PHE A 156 -28.14 8.30 22.84
N CYS A 157 -29.02 8.13 23.83
CA CYS A 157 -29.07 6.90 24.62
C CYS A 157 -29.68 5.78 23.78
N PHE A 158 -29.10 4.58 23.83
CA PHE A 158 -29.59 3.35 23.19
C PHE A 158 -31.00 2.90 23.62
N ASN A 159 -31.70 3.70 24.43
CA ASN A 159 -33.02 3.39 24.97
C ASN A 159 -34.16 3.34 23.92
N ASN A 160 -33.93 3.79 22.68
CA ASN A 160 -34.94 3.67 21.62
C ASN A 160 -34.32 3.11 20.32
N PRO A 161 -34.12 1.78 20.23
CA PRO A 161 -33.36 1.14 19.15
C PRO A 161 -33.97 1.41 17.76
N TYR A 162 -35.30 1.58 17.69
CA TYR A 162 -36.01 1.81 16.44
C TYR A 162 -35.64 3.12 15.73
N SER A 163 -35.38 4.21 16.47
CA SER A 163 -35.04 5.51 15.86
C SER A 163 -33.67 5.47 15.18
N TYR A 164 -32.69 4.83 15.83
CA TYR A 164 -31.34 4.71 15.28
C TYR A 164 -31.29 3.76 14.08
N VAL A 165 -32.06 2.65 14.10
CA VAL A 165 -32.20 1.74 12.94
C VAL A 165 -32.77 2.47 11.73
N VAL A 166 -33.84 3.26 11.91
CA VAL A 166 -34.46 4.02 10.81
C VAL A 166 -33.46 5.04 10.25
N LEU A 167 -32.74 5.76 11.11
CA LEU A 167 -31.72 6.71 10.68
C LEU A 167 -30.57 6.01 9.93
N TRP A 168 -30.12 4.85 10.41
CA TRP A 168 -29.10 4.06 9.72
C TRP A 168 -29.59 3.64 8.32
N LEU A 169 -30.82 3.11 8.21
CA LEU A 169 -31.41 2.71 6.92
C LEU A 169 -31.50 3.89 5.93
N VAL A 170 -31.92 5.06 6.40
CA VAL A 170 -32.03 6.28 5.57
C VAL A 170 -30.69 6.64 4.91
N PHE A 171 -29.56 6.42 5.59
CA PHE A 171 -28.24 6.74 5.05
C PHE A 171 -27.52 5.55 4.40
N ALA A 172 -27.86 4.31 4.77
CA ALA A 172 -27.31 3.09 4.20
C ALA A 172 -27.91 2.75 2.83
N VAL A 173 -29.22 2.95 2.62
CA VAL A 173 -29.88 2.67 1.32
C VAL A 173 -29.23 3.46 0.16
N PRO A 174 -28.95 4.78 0.28
CA PRO A 174 -28.24 5.51 -0.76
C PRO A 174 -26.86 4.94 -1.10
N ILE A 175 -26.13 4.39 -0.12
CA ILE A 175 -24.81 3.76 -0.34
C ILE A 175 -24.98 2.55 -1.26
N VAL A 176 -25.91 1.65 -0.94
CA VAL A 176 -26.18 0.46 -1.74
C VAL A 176 -26.65 0.82 -3.16
N VAL A 177 -27.54 1.81 -3.29
CA VAL A 177 -28.01 2.28 -4.61
C VAL A 177 -26.87 2.82 -5.46
N LEU A 178 -25.97 3.61 -4.87
CA LEU A 178 -24.81 4.13 -5.58
C LEU A 178 -23.82 3.02 -5.95
N ASP A 179 -23.62 2.03 -5.08
CA ASP A 179 -22.77 0.87 -5.36
C ASP A 179 -23.32 0.05 -6.53
N VAL A 180 -24.58 -0.36 -6.48
CA VAL A 180 -25.24 -1.12 -7.57
C VAL A 180 -25.08 -0.40 -8.90
N LYS A 181 -25.22 0.92 -8.91
CA LYS A 181 -25.04 1.73 -10.10
C LYS A 181 -23.58 1.78 -10.57
N ILE A 182 -22.61 1.95 -9.68
CA ILE A 182 -21.17 1.93 -10.03
C ILE A 182 -20.79 0.58 -10.62
N TYR A 183 -21.19 -0.52 -9.96
CA TYR A 183 -20.97 -1.88 -10.45
C TYR A 183 -21.67 -2.11 -11.79
N GLY A 184 -22.92 -1.70 -11.92
CA GLY A 184 -23.68 -1.78 -13.17
C GLY A 184 -22.96 -1.07 -14.32
N GLN A 185 -22.42 0.13 -14.09
CA GLN A 185 -21.61 0.84 -15.08
C GLN A 185 -20.33 0.10 -15.45
N TRP A 186 -19.66 -0.50 -14.47
CA TRP A 186 -18.40 -1.23 -14.69
C TRP A 186 -18.59 -2.54 -15.45
N PHE A 187 -19.71 -3.24 -15.23
CA PHE A 187 -20.01 -4.50 -15.91
C PHE A 187 -20.59 -4.31 -17.32
N THR A 188 -21.42 -3.28 -17.54
CA THR A 188 -22.18 -3.14 -18.80
C THR A 188 -21.45 -2.34 -19.89
N LYS A 189 -20.63 -1.36 -19.51
CA LYS A 189 -19.99 -0.47 -20.48
C LYS A 189 -18.59 -0.99 -20.84
N GLY A 190 -18.48 -1.75 -21.93
CA GLY A 190 -17.27 -1.97 -22.73
C GLY A 190 -15.97 -2.50 -22.06
N LYS A 191 -14.97 -2.85 -22.88
CA LYS A 191 -13.67 -3.34 -22.38
C LYS A 191 -12.87 -2.21 -21.69
N LYS A 192 -12.27 -2.49 -20.52
CA LYS A 192 -11.28 -1.65 -19.80
C LYS A 192 -11.80 -0.33 -19.18
N ILE A 193 -13.10 -0.13 -19.06
CA ILE A 193 -13.71 1.08 -18.44
C ILE A 193 -13.28 1.28 -17.00
N LEU A 194 -13.27 0.24 -16.17
CA LEU A 194 -12.80 0.33 -14.78
C LEU A 194 -11.38 0.90 -14.71
N SER A 195 -10.45 0.40 -15.54
CA SER A 195 -9.08 0.90 -15.59
C SER A 195 -8.94 2.33 -16.11
N ALA A 196 -9.91 2.82 -16.89
CA ALA A 196 -9.93 4.19 -17.42
C ALA A 196 -10.52 5.19 -16.42
N ILE A 197 -11.48 4.77 -15.60
CA ILE A 197 -12.29 5.66 -14.76
C ILE A 197 -11.90 5.63 -13.28
N ALA A 198 -11.43 4.48 -12.76
CA ALA A 198 -11.09 4.33 -11.35
C ALA A 198 -10.02 5.34 -10.94
N ASN A 199 -10.29 6.11 -9.90
CA ASN A 199 -9.41 7.16 -9.38
C ASN A 199 -9.43 7.10 -7.83
N PRO A 200 -8.62 7.89 -7.10
CA PRO A 200 -8.51 7.72 -5.66
C PRO A 200 -9.83 8.00 -4.93
N THR A 201 -10.70 8.84 -5.51
CA THR A 201 -12.01 9.16 -4.92
C THR A 201 -12.99 7.99 -5.00
N SER A 202 -12.74 6.98 -5.84
CA SER A 202 -13.52 5.73 -5.85
C SER A 202 -13.45 4.99 -4.49
N HIS A 203 -12.42 5.23 -3.67
CA HIS A 203 -12.36 4.71 -2.30
C HIS A 203 -13.47 5.26 -1.39
N LEU A 204 -14.18 6.33 -1.76
CA LEU A 204 -15.32 6.82 -0.98
C LEU A 204 -16.45 5.78 -0.90
N SER A 205 -16.67 4.98 -1.95
CA SER A 205 -17.63 3.86 -1.91
C SER A 205 -17.19 2.78 -0.91
N VAL A 206 -15.89 2.44 -0.91
CA VAL A 206 -15.31 1.50 0.07
C VAL A 206 -15.49 2.00 1.49
N ILE A 207 -15.12 3.25 1.75
CA ILE A 207 -15.26 3.89 3.06
C ILE A 207 -16.72 3.92 3.50
N ALA A 208 -17.66 4.19 2.58
CA ALA A 208 -19.08 4.19 2.88
C ALA A 208 -19.57 2.82 3.37
N ASN A 209 -19.15 1.76 2.70
CA ASN A 209 -19.48 0.41 3.12
C ASN A 209 -18.90 0.07 4.50
N LEU A 210 -17.63 0.41 4.75
CA LEU A 210 -16.98 0.14 6.02
C LEU A 210 -17.57 0.96 7.19
N VAL A 211 -17.92 2.23 6.96
CA VAL A 211 -18.62 3.07 7.94
C VAL A 211 -20.03 2.54 8.20
N GLY A 212 -20.74 2.10 7.15
CA GLY A 212 -22.04 1.44 7.27
C GLY A 212 -21.96 0.16 8.10
N ALA A 213 -20.93 -0.65 7.88
CA ALA A 213 -20.64 -1.87 8.64
C ALA A 213 -20.38 -1.57 10.12
N GLN A 214 -19.51 -0.59 10.41
CA GLN A 214 -19.22 -0.18 11.79
C GLN A 214 -20.49 0.31 12.51
N ALA A 215 -21.30 1.14 11.84
CA ALA A 215 -22.55 1.63 12.41
C ALA A 215 -23.55 0.50 12.69
N ALA A 216 -23.68 -0.48 11.79
CA ALA A 216 -24.53 -1.64 11.98
C ALA A 216 -24.03 -2.57 13.10
N ALA A 217 -22.72 -2.76 13.22
CA ALA A 217 -22.13 -3.56 14.30
C ALA A 217 -22.37 -2.92 15.67
N ASN A 218 -22.22 -1.60 15.78
CA ASN A 218 -22.52 -0.87 17.01
C ASN A 218 -24.00 -0.93 17.44
N MET A 219 -24.90 -1.32 16.53
CA MET A 219 -26.32 -1.58 16.81
C MET A 219 -26.62 -3.03 17.21
N GLY A 220 -25.63 -3.94 17.12
CA GLY A 220 -25.81 -5.39 17.26
C GLY A 220 -26.34 -6.08 16.00
N TRP A 221 -26.36 -5.41 14.84
CA TRP A 221 -26.81 -6.01 13.56
C TRP A 221 -25.64 -6.71 12.84
N ASN A 222 -25.17 -7.81 13.43
CA ASN A 222 -23.93 -8.49 13.01
C ASN A 222 -23.95 -8.94 11.53
N GLU A 223 -25.04 -9.54 11.05
CA GLU A 223 -25.13 -10.02 9.65
C GLU A 223 -25.06 -8.88 8.63
N SER A 224 -25.75 -7.77 8.93
CA SER A 224 -25.69 -6.58 8.08
C SER A 224 -24.30 -5.96 8.12
N ALA A 225 -23.66 -5.92 9.29
CA ALA A 225 -22.30 -5.42 9.42
C ALA A 225 -21.30 -6.26 8.61
N ILE A 226 -21.38 -7.59 8.69
CA ILE A 226 -20.53 -8.51 7.92
C ILE A 226 -20.77 -8.31 6.42
N CYS A 227 -22.03 -8.18 5.97
CA CYS A 227 -22.36 -7.95 4.56
C CYS A 227 -21.71 -6.67 4.02
N PHE A 228 -21.91 -5.54 4.71
CA PHE A 228 -21.30 -4.25 4.33
C PHE A 228 -19.76 -4.30 4.41
N PHE A 229 -19.21 -4.98 5.42
CA PHE A 229 -17.76 -5.15 5.56
C PHE A 229 -17.18 -5.93 4.38
N LEU A 230 -17.78 -7.07 4.02
CA LEU A 230 -17.37 -7.90 2.89
C LEU A 230 -17.45 -7.13 1.57
N LEU A 231 -18.56 -6.42 1.32
CA LEU A 231 -18.73 -5.59 0.13
C LEU A 231 -17.62 -4.53 0.05
N GLY A 232 -17.34 -3.85 1.16
CA GLY A 232 -16.25 -2.87 1.26
C GLY A 232 -14.87 -3.48 0.99
N MET A 233 -14.54 -4.62 1.59
CA MET A 233 -13.23 -5.26 1.45
C MET A 233 -12.97 -5.85 0.06
N VAL A 234 -13.97 -6.48 -0.56
CA VAL A 234 -13.86 -6.97 -1.95
C VAL A 234 -13.68 -5.79 -2.90
N HIS A 235 -14.46 -4.72 -2.70
CA HIS A 235 -14.34 -3.50 -3.49
C HIS A 235 -12.96 -2.84 -3.30
N TYR A 236 -12.48 -2.75 -2.06
CA TYR A 236 -11.15 -2.26 -1.73
C TYR A 236 -10.08 -3.03 -2.50
N LEU A 237 -10.13 -4.37 -2.49
CA LEU A 237 -9.14 -5.19 -3.18
C LEU A 237 -9.10 -4.89 -4.69
N VAL A 238 -10.27 -4.81 -5.34
CA VAL A 238 -10.39 -4.53 -6.78
C VAL A 238 -9.84 -3.13 -7.10
N LEU A 239 -10.23 -2.11 -6.33
CA LEU A 239 -9.76 -0.74 -6.52
C LEU A 239 -8.27 -0.61 -6.21
N PHE A 240 -7.81 -1.21 -5.12
CA PHE A 240 -6.42 -1.20 -4.71
C PHE A 240 -5.57 -1.75 -5.83
N VAL A 241 -5.83 -2.96 -6.34
CA VAL A 241 -5.06 -3.53 -7.46
C VAL A 241 -5.15 -2.67 -8.72
N THR A 242 -6.36 -2.28 -9.14
CA THR A 242 -6.57 -1.52 -10.38
C THR A 242 -5.82 -0.19 -10.34
N LEU A 243 -5.95 0.52 -9.23
CA LEU A 243 -5.34 1.83 -9.06
C LEU A 243 -3.85 1.71 -8.81
N TYR A 244 -3.40 0.72 -8.05
CA TYR A 244 -1.97 0.46 -7.83
C TYR A 244 -1.24 0.18 -9.14
N GLN A 245 -1.87 -0.53 -10.08
CA GLN A 245 -1.33 -0.74 -11.43
C GLN A 245 -1.39 0.52 -12.32
N ARG A 246 -2.38 1.40 -12.10
CA ARG A 246 -2.58 2.64 -12.87
C ARG A 246 -1.69 3.80 -12.40
N PHE A 247 -1.46 3.94 -11.08
CA PHE A 247 -0.83 5.11 -10.46
C PHE A 247 0.69 5.16 -10.53
N SER A 248 1.33 4.16 -11.10
CA SER A 248 2.69 4.32 -11.59
C SER A 248 2.67 5.38 -12.71
N GLY A 249 3.01 6.63 -12.40
CA GLY A 249 3.14 7.77 -13.33
C GLY A 249 2.58 9.10 -12.80
N THR A 250 3.44 10.11 -12.61
CA THR A 250 3.08 11.47 -12.12
C THR A 250 2.22 12.30 -13.05
N ASP A 251 2.12 11.91 -14.33
CA ASP A 251 1.54 12.74 -15.39
C ASP A 251 0.04 12.46 -15.62
N ILE A 252 -0.57 11.57 -14.85
CA ILE A 252 -1.94 11.09 -15.10
C ILE A 252 -2.97 11.70 -14.15
N LEU A 253 -2.58 12.06 -12.92
CA LEU A 253 -3.54 12.61 -11.95
C LEU A 253 -3.53 14.15 -11.98
N PRO A 254 -4.68 14.80 -12.26
CA PRO A 254 -4.81 16.24 -12.11
C PRO A 254 -4.28 16.70 -10.74
N THR A 255 -3.56 17.82 -10.71
CA THR A 255 -2.97 18.37 -9.47
C THR A 255 -4.01 18.57 -8.35
N MET A 256 -5.28 18.75 -8.74
CA MET A 256 -6.44 18.91 -7.85
C MET A 256 -6.88 17.60 -7.16
N LEU A 257 -6.58 16.43 -7.74
CA LEU A 257 -6.96 15.12 -7.19
C LEU A 257 -5.84 14.46 -6.37
N ARG A 258 -4.63 15.02 -6.35
CA ARG A 258 -3.50 14.47 -5.58
C ARG A 258 -3.81 14.31 -4.08
N PRO A 259 -4.48 15.27 -3.39
CA PRO A 259 -4.86 15.06 -1.99
C PRO A 259 -5.71 13.82 -1.76
N ALA A 260 -6.51 13.38 -2.75
CA ALA A 260 -7.34 12.19 -2.63
C ALA A 260 -6.54 10.87 -2.54
N LEU A 261 -5.23 10.87 -2.79
CA LEU A 261 -4.37 9.70 -2.53
C LEU A 261 -4.35 9.29 -1.05
N PHE A 262 -4.69 10.19 -0.12
CA PHE A 262 -4.79 9.85 1.30
C PHE A 262 -5.97 8.90 1.60
N LEU A 263 -6.95 8.80 0.70
CA LEU A 263 -8.05 7.84 0.84
C LEU A 263 -7.59 6.37 0.78
N TYR A 264 -6.38 6.10 0.28
CA TYR A 264 -5.82 4.74 0.22
C TYR A 264 -5.62 4.09 1.57
N PHE A 265 -5.15 4.85 2.56
CA PHE A 265 -4.96 4.33 3.91
C PHE A 265 -6.22 4.51 4.78
N ALA A 266 -7.13 5.40 4.39
CA ALA A 266 -8.42 5.56 5.07
C ALA A 266 -9.26 4.27 5.06
N ALA A 267 -9.30 3.57 3.92
CA ALA A 267 -10.06 2.33 3.79
C ALA A 267 -9.59 1.23 4.76
N PRO A 268 -8.30 0.81 4.79
CA PRO A 268 -7.85 -0.17 5.76
C PRO A 268 -7.93 0.31 7.21
N SER A 269 -7.77 1.60 7.51
CA SER A 269 -8.05 2.14 8.86
C SER A 269 -9.51 1.98 9.26
N MET A 270 -10.45 2.34 8.37
CA MET A 270 -11.89 2.15 8.63
C MET A 270 -12.25 0.67 8.74
N ALA A 271 -11.62 -0.20 7.95
CA ALA A 271 -11.85 -1.63 8.02
C ALA A 271 -11.37 -2.21 9.36
N SER A 272 -10.23 -1.74 9.88
CA SER A 272 -9.75 -2.12 11.22
C SER A 272 -10.78 -1.83 12.31
N LEU A 273 -11.38 -0.63 12.27
CA LEU A 273 -12.40 -0.19 13.22
C LEU A 273 -13.73 -0.92 13.03
N ALA A 274 -14.18 -1.10 11.78
CA ALA A 274 -15.39 -1.85 11.49
C ALA A 274 -15.27 -3.31 11.94
N TRP A 275 -14.12 -3.95 11.71
CA TRP A 275 -13.87 -5.32 12.17
C TRP A 275 -13.82 -5.42 13.70
N GLN A 276 -13.23 -4.42 14.37
CA GLN A 276 -13.27 -4.36 15.84
C GLN A 276 -14.72 -4.30 16.34
N SER A 277 -15.56 -3.43 15.76
CA SER A 277 -16.98 -3.36 16.14
C SER A 277 -17.73 -4.68 15.87
N ILE A 278 -17.40 -5.40 14.80
CA ILE A 278 -18.02 -6.70 14.47
C ILE A 278 -17.54 -7.80 15.43
N ALA A 279 -16.23 -7.86 15.69
CA ALA A 279 -15.61 -8.91 16.50
C ALA A 279 -15.70 -8.64 18.02
N GLY A 280 -16.06 -7.41 18.41
CA GLY A 280 -16.12 -6.96 19.80
C GLY A 280 -14.76 -6.68 20.47
N SER A 281 -13.64 -6.87 19.76
CA SER A 281 -12.29 -6.66 20.29
C SER A 281 -11.31 -6.23 19.19
N PHE A 282 -10.22 -5.54 19.57
CA PHE A 282 -9.17 -5.14 18.62
C PHE A 282 -8.19 -6.30 18.37
N GLY A 283 -8.72 -7.42 17.88
CA GLY A 283 -7.96 -8.64 17.64
C GLY A 283 -6.97 -8.56 16.47
N THR A 284 -6.33 -9.69 16.18
CA THR A 284 -5.28 -9.81 15.15
C THR A 284 -5.70 -9.29 13.78
N ALA A 285 -6.94 -9.54 13.35
CA ALA A 285 -7.44 -9.07 12.06
C ALA A 285 -7.52 -7.53 11.97
N SER A 286 -7.96 -6.86 13.04
CA SER A 286 -7.92 -5.39 13.13
C SER A 286 -6.48 -4.89 13.12
N LYS A 287 -5.58 -5.51 13.90
CA LYS A 287 -4.13 -5.18 13.89
C LYS A 287 -3.54 -5.27 12.48
N VAL A 288 -3.87 -6.31 11.72
CA VAL A 288 -3.40 -6.48 10.32
C VAL A 288 -3.82 -5.31 9.43
N LEU A 289 -5.09 -4.92 9.51
CA LEU A 289 -5.64 -3.80 8.72
C LEU A 289 -5.05 -2.45 9.17
N PHE A 290 -4.85 -2.26 10.48
CA PHE A 290 -4.20 -1.09 11.04
C PHE A 290 -2.75 -0.94 10.57
N PHE A 291 -1.93 -2.00 10.65
CA PHE A 291 -0.54 -1.95 10.19
C PHE A 291 -0.42 -1.74 8.67
N LEU A 292 -1.34 -2.32 7.89
CA LEU A 292 -1.45 -2.00 6.46
C LEU A 292 -1.68 -0.49 6.25
N SER A 293 -2.61 0.10 6.99
CA SER A 293 -2.87 1.53 6.89
C SER A 293 -1.65 2.37 7.29
N LEU A 294 -1.01 2.04 8.41
CA LEU A 294 0.20 2.73 8.89
C LEU A 294 1.30 2.72 7.83
N PHE A 295 1.49 1.60 7.16
CA PHE A 295 2.49 1.48 6.09
C PHE A 295 2.16 2.30 4.85
N LEU A 296 0.90 2.31 4.42
CA LEU A 296 0.46 3.14 3.30
C LEU A 296 0.60 4.63 3.64
N PHE A 297 0.29 5.02 4.87
CA PHE A 297 0.52 6.37 5.40
C PHE A 297 2.00 6.74 5.35
N MET A 298 2.89 5.91 5.91
CA MET A 298 4.34 6.15 5.90
C MET A 298 4.89 6.26 4.46
N SER A 299 4.43 5.39 3.55
CA SER A 299 4.84 5.40 2.15
C SER A 299 4.48 6.69 1.41
N LEU A 300 3.36 7.32 1.78
CA LEU A 300 2.90 8.59 1.20
C LEU A 300 3.57 9.81 1.86
N VAL A 301 3.70 9.81 3.19
CA VAL A 301 4.26 10.94 3.96
C VAL A 301 5.75 11.13 3.69
N LEU A 302 6.51 10.04 3.50
CA LEU A 302 7.94 10.08 3.18
C LEU A 302 8.26 10.65 1.79
N ARG A 303 7.25 11.10 1.01
CA ARG A 303 7.42 11.75 -0.29
C ARG A 303 6.68 13.10 -0.41
N PRO A 304 7.09 14.13 0.36
CA PRO A 304 6.44 15.44 0.35
C PRO A 304 6.50 16.14 -1.02
N THR A 305 7.43 15.75 -1.90
CA THR A 305 7.56 16.30 -3.27
C THR A 305 6.33 16.07 -4.15
N LEU A 306 5.54 15.02 -3.90
CA LEU A 306 4.29 14.75 -4.64
C LEU A 306 3.26 15.87 -4.46
N PHE A 307 3.22 16.42 -3.25
CA PHE A 307 2.22 17.39 -2.82
C PHE A 307 2.72 18.83 -2.96
N LYS A 308 4.03 19.06 -3.11
CA LYS A 308 4.62 20.41 -3.24
C LYS A 308 3.90 21.33 -4.24
N ARG A 309 3.53 20.82 -5.43
CA ARG A 309 2.83 21.61 -6.46
C ARG A 309 1.33 21.79 -6.16
N SER A 310 0.71 20.85 -5.45
CA SER A 310 -0.69 20.92 -5.01
C SER A 310 -0.86 21.85 -3.81
N MET A 311 0.17 21.96 -2.95
CA MET A 311 0.21 22.82 -1.77
C MET A 311 0.32 24.33 -2.06
N ARG A 312 0.48 24.75 -3.33
CA ARG A 312 0.73 26.16 -3.67
C ARG A 312 -0.52 27.05 -3.64
N ARG A 313 -1.72 26.47 -3.78
CA ARG A 313 -3.00 27.20 -3.68
C ARG A 313 -3.99 26.38 -2.87
N PHE A 314 -4.62 27.01 -1.88
CA PHE A 314 -5.67 26.38 -1.10
C PHE A 314 -6.87 26.02 -1.99
N ASN A 315 -7.39 24.82 -1.83
CA ASN A 315 -8.60 24.34 -2.47
C ASN A 315 -9.34 23.45 -1.45
N VAL A 316 -10.67 23.46 -1.47
CA VAL A 316 -11.55 22.54 -0.72
C VAL A 316 -11.10 21.07 -0.86
N ALA A 317 -10.46 20.72 -1.97
CA ALA A 317 -9.84 19.41 -2.17
C ALA A 317 -8.85 18.99 -1.06
N TRP A 318 -8.29 19.91 -0.27
CA TRP A 318 -7.37 19.61 0.84
C TRP A 318 -8.03 18.96 2.04
N TRP A 319 -9.36 19.09 2.20
CA TRP A 319 -10.13 18.34 3.18
C TRP A 319 -10.01 16.80 2.99
N ALA A 320 -9.45 16.36 1.86
CA ALA A 320 -8.97 14.99 1.65
C ALA A 320 -8.04 14.43 2.72
N PHE A 321 -7.19 15.28 3.31
CA PHE A 321 -6.12 14.83 4.21
C PHE A 321 -6.66 14.48 5.59
N SER A 322 -7.72 15.18 6.00
CA SER A 322 -8.16 15.26 7.38
C SER A 322 -8.93 14.01 7.82
N PHE A 323 -9.92 13.56 7.04
CA PHE A 323 -10.68 12.34 7.35
C PHE A 323 -9.79 11.07 7.44
N PRO A 324 -8.92 10.76 6.46
CA PRO A 324 -8.02 9.61 6.56
C PRO A 324 -7.17 9.64 7.83
N LEU A 325 -6.65 10.81 8.19
CA LEU A 325 -5.79 10.98 9.35
C LEU A 325 -6.56 10.84 10.67
N SER A 326 -7.81 11.30 10.74
CA SER A 326 -8.67 11.10 11.92
C SER A 326 -8.99 9.64 12.17
N VAL A 327 -9.29 8.88 11.11
CA VAL A 327 -9.57 7.44 11.24
C VAL A 327 -8.30 6.64 11.58
N LEU A 328 -7.16 6.99 10.99
CA LEU A 328 -5.89 6.34 11.33
C LEU A 328 -5.51 6.61 12.79
N ALA A 329 -5.69 7.84 13.28
CA ALA A 329 -5.49 8.19 14.67
C ALA A 329 -6.44 7.40 15.59
N LEU A 330 -7.72 7.26 15.20
CA LEU A 330 -8.71 6.50 15.96
C LEU A 330 -8.32 5.02 16.05
N ALA A 331 -7.95 4.39 14.93
CA ALA A 331 -7.46 3.01 14.92
C ALA A 331 -6.18 2.85 15.76
N SER A 332 -5.31 3.86 15.80
CA SER A 332 -4.12 3.85 16.65
C SER A 332 -4.43 3.98 18.14
N MET A 333 -5.53 4.65 18.51
CA MET A 333 -5.98 4.71 19.91
C MET A 333 -6.47 3.36 20.38
N GLU A 334 -7.33 2.71 19.60
CA GLU A 334 -7.86 1.36 19.87
C GLU A 334 -6.71 0.35 19.96
N TYR A 335 -5.72 0.46 19.07
CA TYR A 335 -4.49 -0.33 19.13
C TYR A 335 -3.70 -0.12 20.43
N ALA A 336 -3.54 1.13 20.87
CA ALA A 336 -2.81 1.46 22.09
C ALA A 336 -3.52 0.95 23.36
N GLU A 337 -4.85 0.95 23.36
CA GLU A 337 -5.66 0.40 24.45
C GLU A 337 -5.54 -1.11 24.58
N GLU A 338 -5.51 -1.81 23.44
CA GLU A 338 -5.35 -3.26 23.39
C GLU A 338 -3.94 -3.69 23.83
N VAL A 339 -2.90 -3.06 23.28
CA VAL A 339 -1.50 -3.49 23.48
C VAL A 339 -0.90 -2.95 24.78
N LYS A 340 -1.38 -1.80 25.27
CA LYS A 340 -0.91 -1.15 26.51
C LYS A 340 0.61 -0.96 26.59
N SER A 341 1.27 -0.73 25.46
CA SER A 341 2.72 -0.48 25.39
C SER A 341 3.07 1.00 25.22
N ASP A 342 4.22 1.43 25.75
CA ASP A 342 4.70 2.81 25.62
C ASP A 342 4.90 3.22 24.16
N ALA A 343 5.39 2.31 23.33
CA ALA A 343 5.55 2.54 21.90
C ALA A 343 4.20 2.77 21.19
N ALA A 344 3.17 1.99 21.53
CA ALA A 344 1.83 2.18 20.99
C ALA A 344 1.20 3.50 21.48
N ASN A 345 1.40 3.87 22.74
CA ASN A 345 0.97 5.15 23.29
C ASN A 345 1.65 6.35 22.60
N LEU A 346 2.96 6.24 22.32
CA LEU A 346 3.69 7.27 21.58
C LEU A 346 3.19 7.40 20.14
N LEU A 347 2.98 6.28 19.44
CA LEU A 347 2.43 6.26 18.09
C LEU A 347 1.04 6.89 18.03
N MET A 348 0.17 6.52 18.98
CA MET A 348 -1.15 7.10 19.16
C MET A 348 -1.06 8.62 19.33
N LEU A 349 -0.18 9.11 20.22
CA LEU A 349 -0.01 10.55 20.45
C LEU A 349 0.45 11.29 19.18
N LEU A 350 1.41 10.74 18.45
CA LEU A 350 1.91 11.34 17.20
C LEU A 350 0.81 11.42 16.12
N LEU A 351 0.01 10.36 15.98
CA LEU A 351 -1.08 10.32 15.00
C LEU A 351 -2.26 11.21 15.42
N LEU A 352 -2.61 11.23 16.71
CA LEU A 352 -3.65 12.11 17.25
C LEU A 352 -3.27 13.59 17.08
N THR A 353 -2.07 13.98 17.48
CA THR A 353 -1.59 15.36 17.37
C THR A 353 -1.50 15.82 15.91
N SER A 354 -0.94 14.99 15.02
CA SER A 354 -0.90 15.31 13.59
C SER A 354 -2.30 15.46 12.99
N SER A 355 -3.25 14.62 13.38
CA SER A 355 -4.65 14.69 12.99
C SER A 355 -5.31 16.01 13.39
N VAL A 356 -5.18 16.40 14.66
CA VAL A 356 -5.74 17.65 15.18
C VAL A 356 -5.09 18.87 14.51
N ILE A 357 -3.76 18.89 14.35
CA ILE A 357 -3.03 19.99 13.70
C ILE A 357 -3.52 20.19 12.26
N VAL A 358 -3.65 19.10 11.49
CA VAL A 358 -4.13 19.16 10.11
C VAL A 358 -5.57 19.67 10.05
N SER A 359 -6.47 19.17 10.90
CA SER A 359 -7.87 19.61 10.92
C SER A 359 -8.01 21.08 11.33
N VAL A 360 -7.35 21.51 12.40
CA VAL A 360 -7.37 22.91 12.85
C VAL A 360 -6.78 23.83 11.79
N GLY A 361 -5.65 23.47 11.19
CA GLY A 361 -5.06 24.22 10.09
C GLY A 361 -6.02 24.37 8.92
N LEU A 362 -6.70 23.30 8.51
CA LEU A 362 -7.70 23.35 7.43
C LEU A 362 -8.92 24.19 7.79
N ILE A 363 -9.39 24.17 9.05
CA ILE A 363 -10.47 25.04 9.51
C ILE A 363 -10.03 26.51 9.39
N ILE A 364 -8.86 26.86 9.93
CA ILE A 364 -8.30 28.22 9.86
C ILE A 364 -8.16 28.68 8.40
N PHE A 365 -7.55 27.86 7.54
CA PHE A 365 -7.40 28.18 6.11
C PHE A 365 -8.75 28.31 5.39
N THR A 366 -9.75 27.49 5.76
CA THR A 366 -11.10 27.59 5.18
C THR A 366 -11.75 28.91 5.60
N LEU A 367 -11.66 29.28 6.89
CA LEU A 367 -12.20 30.54 7.43
C LEU A 367 -11.53 31.77 6.81
N LEU A 368 -10.20 31.78 6.72
CA LEU A 368 -9.43 32.88 6.12
C LEU A 368 -9.73 33.08 4.63
N ASN A 369 -10.04 32.00 3.91
CA ASN A 369 -10.34 32.04 2.48
C ASN A 369 -11.86 32.08 2.17
N THR A 370 -12.73 32.33 3.16
CA THR A 370 -14.18 32.47 2.95
C THR A 370 -14.54 33.57 1.93
N HIS A 371 -13.72 34.62 1.82
CA HIS A 371 -13.85 35.67 0.80
C HIS A 371 -13.69 35.16 -0.65
N ILE A 372 -13.03 34.02 -0.87
CA ILE A 372 -12.84 33.36 -2.17
C ILE A 372 -13.96 32.33 -2.45
N LEU A 373 -14.59 31.78 -1.39
CA LEU A 373 -15.64 30.77 -1.51
C LEU A 373 -16.98 31.34 -2.01
N VAL A 374 -17.24 32.63 -1.76
CA VAL A 374 -18.50 33.30 -2.12
C VAL A 374 -18.42 34.06 -3.46
N LEU A 375 -17.22 34.45 -3.92
CA LEU A 375 -17.00 35.12 -5.21
C LEU A 375 -15.69 34.68 -5.88
N PRO A 376 -15.67 33.64 -6.74
CA PRO A 376 -14.51 33.32 -7.53
C PRO A 376 -14.47 34.16 -8.82
N HIS A 377 -13.40 34.92 -8.99
CA HIS A 377 -13.00 35.58 -10.24
C HIS A 377 -12.77 34.54 -11.35
N ASN A 378 -13.19 34.87 -12.57
CA ASN A 378 -12.96 34.09 -13.79
C ASN A 378 -11.49 33.65 -13.90
N SER A 379 -11.26 32.35 -13.83
CA SER A 379 -10.09 31.73 -14.44
C SER A 379 -10.46 30.30 -14.82
N ASP A 380 -11.23 30.17 -15.90
CA ASP A 380 -11.22 28.97 -16.73
C ASP A 380 -9.94 28.99 -17.56
N PRO A 381 -9.12 27.93 -17.50
CA PRO A 381 -8.29 27.57 -18.65
C PRO A 381 -8.63 26.14 -19.04
N ILE A 382 -9.88 25.92 -19.47
CA ILE A 382 -10.25 24.73 -20.24
C ILE A 382 -9.99 24.95 -21.74
N SER A 383 -9.61 26.16 -22.17
CA SER A 383 -9.43 26.53 -23.59
C SER A 383 -7.98 26.62 -24.09
N SER A 384 -6.95 26.22 -23.33
CA SER A 384 -5.56 26.29 -23.79
C SER A 384 -4.81 24.96 -23.66
N LEU A 385 -5.17 23.99 -24.50
CA LEU A 385 -4.31 22.86 -24.83
C LEU A 385 -3.73 23.10 -26.24
N PRO A 386 -2.39 23.19 -26.41
CA PRO A 386 -1.80 23.20 -27.73
C PRO A 386 -1.86 21.79 -28.33
N THR A 387 -2.38 21.73 -29.55
CA THR A 387 -2.34 20.62 -30.49
C THR A 387 -0.91 20.24 -30.86
N LEU A 388 -0.62 18.94 -30.90
CA LEU A 388 0.59 18.37 -31.49
C LEU A 388 0.75 18.85 -32.95
N ARG A 389 1.93 19.38 -33.28
CA ARG A 389 2.40 19.49 -34.66
C ARG A 389 3.80 18.87 -34.75
N SER A 390 3.91 17.87 -35.60
CA SER A 390 5.16 17.34 -36.13
C SER A 390 5.89 18.44 -36.90
N ASN A 391 7.22 18.50 -36.78
CA ASN A 391 8.08 18.91 -37.88
C ASN A 391 9.46 18.27 -37.70
N SER A 392 9.91 17.64 -38.79
CA SER A 392 11.22 17.07 -39.06
C SER A 392 12.24 18.16 -39.45
N THR A 393 13.49 17.71 -39.74
CA THR A 393 14.50 18.34 -40.64
C THR A 393 15.27 19.56 -40.07
N THR A 394 16.61 19.75 -40.11
CA THR A 394 17.80 19.06 -40.69
C THR A 394 19.10 19.69 -40.11
N THR A 395 20.19 18.92 -40.05
CA THR A 395 21.65 19.25 -40.21
C THR A 395 22.34 20.45 -39.53
N ALA A 396 23.50 20.19 -38.91
CA ALA A 396 24.86 20.45 -39.46
C ALA A 396 25.91 20.66 -38.34
N SER A 397 26.88 19.74 -38.22
CA SER A 397 28.32 19.94 -38.39
C SER A 397 29.05 20.82 -37.37
N PHE A 398 30.00 20.22 -36.64
CA PHE A 398 31.36 20.78 -36.51
C PHE A 398 32.37 19.66 -36.19
N MET A 399 33.38 19.53 -37.06
CA MET A 399 34.61 18.75 -36.83
C MET A 399 35.44 19.39 -35.70
N ILE A 400 36.34 18.61 -35.08
CA ILE A 400 37.79 18.92 -35.10
C ILE A 400 38.60 17.65 -34.79
N ARG A 401 39.71 17.60 -35.53
CA ARG A 401 40.75 16.60 -35.76
C ARG A 401 41.78 16.52 -34.61
N SER A 402 42.39 15.36 -34.40
CA SER A 402 43.86 15.26 -34.18
C SER A 402 44.35 13.81 -34.24
N MET A 403 45.45 13.62 -34.99
CA MET A 403 46.18 12.38 -35.26
C MET A 403 47.28 12.11 -34.22
N ALA A 404 47.91 10.94 -34.39
CA ALA A 404 49.26 10.53 -33.95
C ALA A 404 49.36 10.03 -32.50
N SER A 405 50.16 9.02 -32.15
CA SER A 405 51.29 8.36 -32.81
C SER A 405 51.46 6.99 -32.13
N GLN A 406 51.72 5.95 -32.92
CA GLN A 406 52.30 4.72 -32.43
C GLN A 406 53.76 5.00 -32.04
N ARG A 407 54.13 4.66 -30.81
CA ARG A 407 55.53 4.45 -30.43
C ARG A 407 55.64 3.22 -29.55
N SER A 408 56.56 2.36 -29.96
CA SER A 408 56.88 1.06 -29.40
C SER A 408 58.00 1.16 -28.34
N GLN A 409 58.07 0.08 -27.54
CA GLN A 409 59.17 -0.39 -26.68
C GLN A 409 59.31 0.20 -25.26
N PRO A 410 59.99 -0.50 -24.30
CA PRO A 410 60.42 -1.91 -24.27
C PRO A 410 59.92 -2.69 -23.03
N GLU A 411 60.16 -4.00 -23.03
CA GLU A 411 60.04 -4.90 -21.88
C GLU A 411 60.88 -4.42 -20.69
N VAL A 412 60.27 -4.32 -19.51
CA VAL A 412 60.96 -4.16 -18.23
C VAL A 412 60.63 -5.37 -17.36
N ASN A 413 61.67 -6.20 -17.16
CA ASN A 413 61.66 -7.30 -16.21
C ASN A 413 61.36 -6.80 -14.80
N THR A 414 60.20 -7.16 -14.26
CA THR A 414 59.84 -6.98 -12.84
C THR A 414 59.72 -8.34 -12.15
N PRO A 415 60.15 -8.41 -10.87
CA PRO A 415 60.45 -9.66 -10.17
C PRO A 415 59.18 -10.48 -9.88
N GLN A 416 59.32 -11.80 -9.78
CA GLN A 416 58.21 -12.77 -9.68
C GLN A 416 57.20 -12.52 -8.53
N SER A 417 57.52 -11.72 -7.50
CA SER A 417 56.58 -11.46 -6.38
C SER A 417 55.49 -10.41 -6.67
N SER A 418 55.70 -9.48 -7.62
CA SER A 418 54.69 -8.49 -8.02
C SER A 418 53.64 -9.07 -8.98
N ARG A 419 54.02 -10.07 -9.79
CA ARG A 419 53.10 -10.78 -10.69
C ARG A 419 52.02 -11.58 -9.97
N PHE A 420 52.33 -12.14 -8.81
CA PHE A 420 51.37 -12.91 -8.03
C PHE A 420 50.32 -12.01 -7.36
N THR A 421 50.77 -10.91 -6.75
CA THR A 421 49.88 -9.90 -6.14
C THR A 421 49.04 -9.18 -7.19
N ASP A 422 49.61 -8.85 -8.35
CA ASP A 422 48.85 -8.29 -9.48
C ASP A 422 47.87 -9.30 -10.10
N GLY A 423 48.25 -10.58 -10.16
CA GLY A 423 47.38 -11.66 -10.63
C GLY A 423 46.17 -11.87 -9.72
N ILE A 424 46.38 -11.89 -8.40
CA ILE A 424 45.31 -11.97 -7.40
C ILE A 424 44.42 -10.72 -7.48
N LYS A 425 45.02 -9.53 -7.57
CA LYS A 425 44.26 -8.27 -7.67
C LYS A 425 43.40 -8.22 -8.93
N ARG A 426 43.91 -8.67 -10.09
CA ARG A 426 43.12 -8.77 -11.34
C ARG A 426 42.01 -9.81 -11.24
N SER A 427 42.28 -10.98 -10.68
CA SER A 427 41.29 -12.03 -10.47
C SER A 427 40.17 -11.58 -9.54
N LEU A 428 40.53 -10.98 -8.40
CA LEU A 428 39.60 -10.47 -7.40
C LEU A 428 38.79 -9.29 -7.95
N SER A 429 39.41 -8.39 -8.72
CA SER A 429 38.71 -7.34 -9.49
C SER A 429 37.69 -7.94 -10.47
N SER A 430 38.07 -8.96 -11.24
CA SER A 430 37.15 -9.65 -12.17
C SER A 430 35.98 -10.29 -11.42
N ILE A 431 36.22 -10.96 -10.30
CA ILE A 431 35.17 -11.56 -9.47
C ILE A 431 34.21 -10.48 -8.94
N LEU A 432 34.73 -9.38 -8.39
CA LEU A 432 33.92 -8.31 -7.80
C LEU A 432 33.04 -7.58 -8.82
N THR A 433 33.51 -7.45 -10.06
CA THR A 433 32.72 -6.82 -11.13
C THR A 433 31.56 -7.70 -11.62
N LYS A 434 31.75 -9.03 -11.62
CA LYS A 434 30.74 -10.01 -12.07
C LYS A 434 29.73 -10.40 -10.97
N PHE A 435 30.17 -10.38 -9.71
CA PHE A 435 29.34 -10.74 -8.57
C PHE A 435 28.18 -9.77 -8.36
N HIS A 436 26.98 -10.27 -8.05
CA HIS A 436 25.77 -9.46 -7.80
C HIS A 436 24.90 -10.03 -6.67
N ALA A 437 23.89 -9.29 -6.19
CA ALA A 437 23.09 -9.71 -5.04
C ALA A 437 22.29 -11.00 -5.28
N GLY A 438 21.98 -11.33 -6.53
CA GLY A 438 21.29 -12.58 -6.89
C GLY A 438 22.00 -13.88 -6.45
N TYR A 439 23.31 -13.86 -6.18
CA TYR A 439 24.06 -15.02 -5.69
C TYR A 439 23.68 -15.44 -4.26
N PHE A 440 23.14 -14.52 -3.46
CA PHE A 440 22.67 -14.82 -2.10
C PHE A 440 21.52 -15.82 -2.07
N ARG A 441 20.91 -16.16 -3.22
CA ARG A 441 19.94 -17.25 -3.33
C ARG A 441 20.51 -18.62 -2.93
N ILE A 442 21.82 -18.82 -3.10
CA ILE A 442 22.51 -20.01 -2.59
C ILE A 442 22.40 -20.05 -1.07
N SER A 443 22.84 -18.97 -0.40
CA SER A 443 22.75 -18.87 1.07
C SER A 443 21.31 -18.90 1.59
N LEU A 444 20.34 -18.34 0.84
CA LEU A 444 18.93 -18.35 1.19
C LEU A 444 18.39 -19.78 1.24
N SER A 445 18.72 -20.58 0.23
CA SER A 445 18.34 -21.99 0.13
C SER A 445 19.03 -22.84 1.21
N LEU A 446 20.34 -22.67 1.41
CA LEU A 446 21.08 -23.38 2.45
C LEU A 446 20.58 -23.02 3.86
N GLY A 447 20.28 -21.75 4.12
CA GLY A 447 19.68 -21.30 5.39
C GLY A 447 18.28 -21.87 5.60
N GLY A 448 17.47 -21.97 4.55
CA GLY A 448 16.18 -22.66 4.60
C GLY A 448 16.33 -24.15 4.92
N GLN A 449 17.32 -24.83 4.33
CA GLN A 449 17.62 -26.24 4.63
C GLN A 449 18.08 -26.41 6.07
N ALA A 450 18.97 -25.56 6.56
CA ALA A 450 19.38 -25.59 7.96
C ALA A 450 18.19 -25.41 8.93
N LEU A 451 17.22 -24.55 8.58
CA LEU A 451 15.99 -24.38 9.36
C LEU A 451 15.10 -25.65 9.31
N LEU A 452 14.93 -26.26 8.14
CA LEU A 452 14.18 -27.50 7.99
C LEU A 452 14.76 -28.63 8.85
N TRP A 453 16.09 -28.79 8.83
CA TRP A 453 16.77 -29.78 9.66
C TRP A 453 16.70 -29.43 11.14
N LYS A 454 16.68 -28.15 11.53
CA LYS A 454 16.44 -27.78 12.93
C LYS A 454 15.05 -28.22 13.41
N THR A 455 14.00 -27.97 12.62
CA THR A 455 12.62 -28.34 12.97
C THR A 455 12.46 -29.85 13.12
N LEU A 456 13.08 -30.64 12.24
CA LEU A 456 13.07 -32.10 12.34
C LEU A 456 13.78 -32.67 13.60
N ILE A 457 14.64 -31.89 14.27
CA ILE A 457 15.32 -32.25 15.53
C ILE A 457 14.48 -31.86 16.76
N GLY A 458 13.51 -30.96 16.62
CA GLY A 458 12.73 -30.43 17.74
C GLY A 458 12.04 -31.52 18.57
N PRO A 459 11.84 -31.31 19.88
CA PRO A 459 11.15 -32.26 20.73
C PRO A 459 9.67 -32.34 20.32
N THR A 460 9.27 -33.43 19.67
CA THR A 460 7.88 -33.67 19.27
C THR A 460 7.27 -34.82 20.05
N HIS A 461 5.99 -34.70 20.40
CA HIS A 461 5.27 -35.64 21.25
C HIS A 461 5.02 -37.03 20.62
N ASP A 462 5.25 -37.23 19.31
CA ASP A 462 4.95 -38.49 18.62
C ASP A 462 6.19 -39.36 18.32
N LYS A 463 6.20 -40.55 18.93
CA LYS A 463 7.22 -41.60 18.85
C LYS A 463 7.06 -42.45 17.58
N SER A 464 7.11 -41.87 16.38
CA SER A 464 7.17 -42.69 15.16
C SER A 464 8.57 -43.29 14.97
N THR A 465 8.64 -44.58 14.61
CA THR A 465 9.86 -45.38 14.46
C THR A 465 10.83 -44.80 13.42
N LEU A 466 10.29 -44.09 12.42
CA LEU A 466 11.05 -43.42 11.36
C LEU A 466 11.77 -42.16 11.88
N ARG A 467 11.16 -41.41 12.81
CA ARG A 467 11.76 -40.23 13.43
C ARG A 467 12.87 -40.60 14.43
N HIS A 468 12.82 -41.80 15.03
CA HIS A 468 13.89 -42.34 15.88
C HIS A 468 15.18 -42.66 15.10
N LEU A 469 15.07 -43.24 13.89
CA LEU A 469 16.22 -43.49 13.02
C LEU A 469 16.82 -42.18 12.48
N VAL A 470 15.97 -41.20 12.16
CA VAL A 470 16.39 -39.85 11.79
C VAL A 470 17.14 -39.19 12.95
N HIS A 471 16.63 -39.25 14.19
CA HIS A 471 17.25 -38.60 15.36
C HIS A 471 18.70 -39.03 15.66
N LYS A 472 19.10 -40.27 15.32
CA LYS A 472 20.43 -40.80 15.67
C LYS A 472 21.57 -40.28 14.77
N PHE A 473 21.29 -39.94 13.52
CA PHE A 473 22.30 -39.47 12.53
C PHE A 473 22.29 -37.95 12.30
N HIS A 474 21.32 -37.24 12.87
CA HIS A 474 20.85 -35.93 12.36
C HIS A 474 21.39 -34.67 13.09
N PRO A 475 21.80 -34.69 14.38
CA PRO A 475 22.37 -33.50 15.02
C PRO A 475 23.71 -33.05 14.40
N THR A 476 24.58 -34.01 14.05
CA THR A 476 25.85 -33.74 13.39
C THR A 476 25.66 -33.25 11.96
N ALA A 477 24.76 -33.88 11.19
CA ALA A 477 24.43 -33.46 9.83
C ALA A 477 23.85 -32.03 9.80
N TYR A 478 22.95 -31.70 10.73
CA TYR A 478 22.43 -30.35 10.90
C TYR A 478 23.55 -29.34 11.24
N LEU A 479 24.44 -29.65 12.18
CA LEU A 479 25.53 -28.75 12.54
C LEU A 479 26.50 -28.52 11.38
N VAL A 480 26.83 -29.58 10.63
CA VAL A 480 27.69 -29.48 9.43
C VAL A 480 27.01 -28.64 8.36
N LEU A 481 25.72 -28.88 8.08
CA LEU A 481 24.94 -28.12 7.11
C LEU A 481 24.84 -26.64 7.50
N TRP A 482 24.55 -26.35 8.78
CA TRP A 482 24.47 -24.99 9.30
C TRP A 482 25.82 -24.28 9.21
N SER A 483 26.91 -24.96 9.59
CA SER A 483 28.28 -24.41 9.51
C SER A 483 28.68 -24.13 8.07
N PHE A 484 28.34 -25.03 7.14
CA PHE A 484 28.55 -24.82 5.70
C PHE A 484 27.73 -23.64 5.16
N ALA A 485 26.46 -23.54 5.54
CA ALA A 485 25.60 -22.43 5.16
C ALA A 485 26.13 -21.09 5.70
N LEU A 486 26.61 -21.06 6.94
CA LEU A 486 27.25 -19.90 7.55
C LEU A 486 28.52 -19.50 6.81
N PHE A 487 29.40 -20.46 6.51
CA PHE A 487 30.64 -20.22 5.77
C PHE A 487 30.37 -19.57 4.41
N ILE A 488 29.42 -20.12 3.64
CA ILE A 488 29.02 -19.55 2.34
C ILE A 488 28.41 -18.15 2.52
N LEU A 489 27.55 -17.94 3.51
CA LEU A 489 26.94 -16.62 3.74
C LEU A 489 27.98 -15.56 4.12
N ILE A 490 28.94 -15.89 4.99
CA ILE A 490 30.04 -14.99 5.36
C ILE A 490 30.89 -14.66 4.12
N LEU A 491 31.26 -15.66 3.32
CA LEU A 491 32.03 -15.47 2.10
C LEU A 491 31.32 -14.53 1.11
N LEU A 492 30.04 -14.77 0.84
CA LEU A 492 29.24 -13.93 -0.06
C LEU A 492 29.05 -12.50 0.51
N SER A 493 28.85 -12.37 1.82
CA SER A 493 28.74 -11.08 2.49
C SER A 493 30.04 -10.28 2.39
N LEU A 494 31.19 -10.92 2.63
CA LEU A 494 32.51 -10.30 2.50
C LEU A 494 32.76 -9.82 1.06
N LEU A 495 32.46 -10.66 0.06
CA LEU A 495 32.57 -10.28 -1.36
C LEU A 495 31.67 -9.09 -1.71
N TYR A 496 30.44 -9.04 -1.18
CA TYR A 496 29.53 -7.92 -1.44
C TYR A 496 29.96 -6.64 -0.73
N ILE A 497 30.46 -6.72 0.51
CA ILE A 497 31.03 -5.58 1.23
C ILE A 497 32.23 -5.03 0.46
N LEU A 498 33.12 -5.90 0.00
CA LEU A 498 34.27 -5.52 -0.81
C LEU A 498 33.84 -4.81 -2.10
N ARG A 499 32.77 -5.30 -2.74
CA ARG A 499 32.15 -4.65 -3.90
C ARG A 499 31.55 -3.27 -3.56
N CYS A 500 30.97 -3.11 -2.38
CA CYS A 500 30.47 -1.81 -1.91
C CYS A 500 31.60 -0.80 -1.73
N LEU A 501 32.75 -1.24 -1.18
CA LEU A 501 33.92 -0.39 -0.94
C LEU A 501 34.64 0.01 -2.24
N PHE A 502 34.90 -0.95 -3.14
CA PHE A 502 35.72 -0.71 -4.33
C PHE A 502 34.91 -0.36 -5.60
N TYR A 503 33.65 -0.81 -5.70
CA TYR A 503 32.81 -0.65 -6.91
C TYR A 503 31.43 -0.07 -6.58
N PHE A 504 31.38 0.94 -5.71
CA PHE A 504 30.12 1.59 -5.28
C PHE A 504 29.22 2.04 -6.46
N LYS A 505 29.81 2.50 -7.57
CA LYS A 505 29.05 2.88 -8.78
C LYS A 505 28.20 1.73 -9.33
N MET A 506 28.72 0.49 -9.32
CA MET A 506 27.99 -0.70 -9.76
C MET A 506 26.87 -1.07 -8.77
N VAL A 507 27.13 -0.97 -7.47
CA VAL A 507 26.12 -1.22 -6.43
C VAL A 507 25.00 -0.18 -6.52
N LYS A 508 25.33 1.09 -6.75
CA LYS A 508 24.36 2.16 -7.01
C LYS A 508 23.54 1.86 -8.26
N ALA A 509 24.16 1.38 -9.34
CA ALA A 509 23.45 0.97 -10.54
C ALA A 509 22.49 -0.21 -10.27
N GLU A 510 22.92 -1.22 -9.51
CA GLU A 510 22.09 -2.35 -9.07
C GLU A 510 20.91 -1.89 -8.21
N PHE A 511 21.15 -0.96 -7.28
CA PHE A 511 20.14 -0.37 -6.39
C PHE A 511 19.10 0.48 -7.15
N LEU A 512 19.51 1.15 -8.23
CA LEU A 512 18.60 1.93 -9.09
C LEU A 512 17.90 1.06 -10.13
N HIS A 513 18.44 -0.13 -10.42
CA HIS A 513 17.89 -1.05 -11.40
C HIS A 513 16.59 -1.70 -10.90
N HIS A 514 15.59 -1.72 -11.78
CA HIS A 514 14.21 -2.09 -11.46
C HIS A 514 14.02 -3.58 -11.14
N VAL A 515 14.86 -4.47 -11.67
CA VAL A 515 14.90 -5.90 -11.28
C VAL A 515 15.99 -6.18 -10.23
N GLY A 516 17.09 -5.43 -10.27
CA GLY A 516 18.29 -5.69 -9.46
C GLY A 516 18.02 -5.45 -7.97
N VAL A 517 17.27 -4.38 -7.66
CA VAL A 517 16.89 -4.01 -6.30
C VAL A 517 16.17 -5.14 -5.54
N ASN A 518 15.40 -5.99 -6.24
CA ASN A 518 14.68 -7.10 -5.62
C ASN A 518 15.63 -8.15 -5.01
N TYR A 519 16.83 -8.30 -5.55
CA TYR A 519 17.82 -9.24 -5.03
C TYR A 519 18.58 -8.70 -3.82
N LEU A 520 18.52 -7.39 -3.54
CA LEU A 520 19.14 -6.78 -2.36
C LEU A 520 18.48 -7.19 -1.04
N PHE A 521 17.30 -7.80 -1.10
CA PHE A 521 16.66 -8.42 0.06
C PHE A 521 17.33 -9.72 0.46
N ALA A 522 17.83 -10.51 -0.51
CA ALA A 522 18.31 -11.86 -0.27
C ALA A 522 19.40 -11.98 0.82
N PRO A 523 20.42 -11.09 0.91
CA PRO A 523 21.40 -11.14 1.99
C PRO A 523 20.76 -11.09 3.39
N TRP A 524 19.82 -10.16 3.59
CA TRP A 524 19.16 -9.95 4.88
C TRP A 524 18.27 -11.13 5.26
N ILE A 525 17.56 -11.70 4.28
CA ILE A 525 16.72 -12.88 4.49
C ILE A 525 17.58 -14.09 4.85
N SER A 526 18.70 -14.31 4.17
CA SER A 526 19.64 -15.40 4.49
C SER A 526 20.17 -15.29 5.92
N TRP A 527 20.53 -14.09 6.37
CA TRP A 527 20.96 -13.85 7.74
C TRP A 527 19.84 -14.13 8.75
N LEU A 528 18.60 -13.70 8.47
CA LEU A 528 17.44 -14.01 9.32
C LEU A 528 17.15 -15.52 9.40
N LEU A 529 17.27 -16.27 8.31
CA LEU A 529 17.08 -17.72 8.30
C LEU A 529 18.20 -18.44 9.07
N LEU A 530 19.47 -18.02 8.92
CA LEU A 530 20.57 -18.58 9.70
C LEU A 530 20.47 -18.26 11.18
N LEU A 531 20.00 -17.06 11.53
CA LEU A 531 19.74 -16.67 12.92
C LEU A 531 18.65 -17.56 13.54
N GLN A 532 17.55 -17.80 12.81
CA GLN A 532 16.49 -18.72 13.26
C GLN A 532 16.96 -20.17 13.37
N SER A 533 17.81 -20.62 12.45
CA SER A 533 18.36 -21.97 12.45
C SER A 533 19.61 -22.14 13.31
N ALA A 534 20.05 -21.12 14.06
CA ALA A 534 21.27 -21.20 14.86
C ALA A 534 21.15 -22.23 16.00
N PRO A 535 22.17 -23.08 16.23
CA PRO A 535 22.18 -24.06 17.32
C PRO A 535 22.44 -23.41 18.69
N PHE A 536 23.19 -22.30 18.72
CA PHE A 536 23.62 -21.64 19.95
C PHE A 536 22.81 -20.39 20.30
N ALA A 537 22.02 -19.84 19.37
CA ALA A 537 21.26 -18.62 19.59
C ALA A 537 19.83 -18.96 20.02
N THR A 538 19.51 -18.69 21.28
CA THR A 538 18.15 -18.83 21.78
C THR A 538 17.36 -17.53 21.51
N PRO A 539 16.10 -17.61 21.02
CA PRO A 539 15.29 -16.45 20.62
C PRO A 539 15.02 -15.38 21.70
N LYS A 540 15.39 -15.64 22.96
CA LYS A 540 15.17 -14.73 24.10
C LYS A 540 16.43 -14.02 24.58
N THR A 541 17.55 -14.16 23.88
CA THR A 541 18.81 -13.50 24.23
C THR A 541 18.88 -12.09 23.66
N THR A 542 19.48 -11.16 24.39
CA THR A 542 19.68 -9.77 23.94
C THR A 542 20.44 -9.70 22.61
N SER A 543 21.41 -10.59 22.40
CA SER A 543 22.15 -10.70 21.13
C SER A 543 21.22 -11.02 19.95
N TYR A 544 20.26 -11.93 20.15
CA TYR A 544 19.27 -12.27 19.12
C TYR A 544 18.39 -11.06 18.76
N TYR A 545 17.94 -10.28 19.76
CA TYR A 545 17.14 -9.07 19.53
C TYR A 545 17.90 -8.01 18.70
N VAL A 546 19.18 -7.77 19.03
CA VAL A 546 20.01 -6.81 18.30
C VAL A 546 20.25 -7.27 16.85
N LEU A 547 20.58 -8.56 16.66
CA LEU A 547 20.79 -9.13 15.34
C LEU A 547 19.52 -9.10 14.49
N TRP A 548 18.36 -9.41 15.08
CA TRP A 548 17.09 -9.33 14.37
C TRP A 548 16.82 -7.91 13.87
N TRP A 549 16.97 -6.88 14.71
CA TRP A 549 16.80 -5.48 14.29
C TRP A 549 17.77 -5.11 13.18
N PHE A 550 19.04 -5.49 13.32
CA PHE A 550 20.08 -5.23 12.33
C PHE A 550 19.74 -5.80 10.95
N PHE A 551 19.11 -6.98 10.88
CA PHE A 551 18.70 -7.60 9.62
C PHE A 551 17.31 -7.18 9.13
N ALA A 552 16.37 -6.85 10.02
CA ALA A 552 15.00 -6.48 9.66
C ALA A 552 14.89 -5.04 9.14
N VAL A 553 15.66 -4.09 9.69
CA VAL A 553 15.60 -2.67 9.28
C VAL A 553 15.89 -2.48 7.79
N PRO A 554 16.94 -3.10 7.20
CA PRO A 554 17.19 -2.99 5.78
C PRO A 554 16.07 -3.57 4.91
N VAL A 555 15.38 -4.63 5.35
CA VAL A 555 14.22 -5.19 4.64
C VAL A 555 13.11 -4.15 4.57
N VAL A 556 12.70 -3.61 5.72
CA VAL A 556 11.63 -2.58 5.78
C VAL A 556 12.02 -1.31 5.01
N ALA A 557 13.29 -0.88 5.10
CA ALA A 557 13.78 0.28 4.36
C ALA A 557 13.73 0.07 2.83
N LEU A 558 14.09 -1.13 2.36
CA LEU A 558 13.96 -1.49 0.95
C LEU A 558 12.50 -1.58 0.52
N ASP A 559 11.60 -2.06 1.38
CA ASP A 559 10.16 -2.08 1.10
C ASP A 559 9.59 -0.68 0.94
N VAL A 560 9.82 0.21 1.91
CA VAL A 560 9.38 1.61 1.82
C VAL A 560 9.91 2.29 0.55
N LYS A 561 11.15 1.99 0.16
CA LYS A 561 11.73 2.48 -1.09
C LYS A 561 10.98 1.95 -2.31
N ILE A 562 10.80 0.63 -2.42
CA ILE A 562 10.17 -0.03 -3.57
C ILE A 562 8.72 0.41 -3.70
N TYR A 563 7.95 0.35 -2.63
CA TYR A 563 6.57 0.82 -2.58
C TYR A 563 6.45 2.29 -2.93
N GLY A 564 7.27 3.14 -2.30
CA GLY A 564 7.30 4.56 -2.61
C GLY A 564 7.65 4.82 -4.08
N GLN A 565 8.55 4.02 -4.70
CA GLN A 565 8.88 4.16 -6.12
C GLN A 565 7.68 3.78 -7.00
N TRP A 566 6.94 2.75 -6.64
CA TRP A 566 5.80 2.28 -7.42
C TRP A 566 4.62 3.26 -7.42
N PHE A 567 4.40 3.97 -6.31
CA PHE A 567 3.41 5.06 -6.22
C PHE A 567 3.79 6.34 -6.97
N THR A 568 5.05 6.51 -7.38
CA THR A 568 5.56 7.83 -7.82
C THR A 568 6.30 7.86 -9.14
N LYS A 569 6.86 6.74 -9.63
CA LYS A 569 7.61 6.73 -10.88
C LYS A 569 6.81 6.11 -12.02
N GLY A 570 6.66 6.87 -13.12
CA GLY A 570 6.47 6.45 -14.52
C GLY A 570 5.26 5.60 -14.91
N LYS A 571 4.62 5.92 -16.04
CA LYS A 571 3.46 5.19 -16.62
C LYS A 571 3.68 3.67 -16.64
N LYS A 572 2.74 2.89 -16.08
CA LYS A 572 2.76 1.41 -16.14
C LYS A 572 4.03 0.78 -15.55
N PHE A 573 4.75 1.47 -14.66
CA PHE A 573 6.00 0.97 -14.08
C PHE A 573 5.81 -0.42 -13.50
N LEU A 574 4.84 -0.62 -12.59
CA LEU A 574 4.62 -1.93 -11.98
C LEU A 574 4.26 -3.00 -13.02
N SER A 575 3.33 -2.76 -13.93
CA SER A 575 2.98 -3.78 -14.95
C SER A 575 4.15 -4.11 -15.90
N THR A 576 5.11 -3.19 -16.06
CA THR A 576 6.29 -3.37 -16.92
C THR A 576 7.45 -4.03 -16.16
N VAL A 577 7.61 -3.66 -14.88
CA VAL A 577 8.77 -3.99 -14.03
C VAL A 577 8.51 -5.19 -13.13
N ALA A 578 7.27 -5.40 -12.66
CA ALA A 578 6.92 -6.48 -11.75
C ALA A 578 7.22 -7.82 -12.41
N ASN A 579 8.14 -8.54 -11.80
CA ASN A 579 8.61 -9.83 -12.26
C ASN A 579 8.62 -10.79 -11.06
N PRO A 580 8.73 -12.11 -11.27
CA PRO A 580 8.69 -13.08 -10.18
C PRO A 580 9.73 -12.84 -9.06
N THR A 581 10.84 -12.14 -9.33
CA THR A 581 11.84 -11.82 -8.29
C THR A 581 11.33 -10.82 -7.26
N SER A 582 10.25 -10.08 -7.58
CA SER A 582 9.62 -9.14 -6.64
C SER A 582 9.03 -9.86 -5.43
N GLN A 583 8.73 -11.17 -5.55
CA GLN A 583 8.32 -12.02 -4.44
C GLN A 583 9.40 -12.17 -3.34
N ILE A 584 10.66 -11.82 -3.60
CA ILE A 584 11.72 -11.87 -2.58
C ILE A 584 11.46 -10.85 -1.46
N SER A 585 10.92 -9.66 -1.79
CA SER A 585 10.52 -8.66 -0.77
C SER A 585 9.39 -9.20 0.12
N VAL A 586 8.40 -9.87 -0.47
CA VAL A 586 7.33 -10.57 0.26
C VAL A 586 7.91 -11.58 1.24
N ILE A 587 8.78 -12.46 0.74
CA ILE A 587 9.44 -13.48 1.55
C ILE A 587 10.23 -12.85 2.69
N GLY A 588 10.92 -11.73 2.46
CA GLY A 588 11.68 -11.06 3.51
C GLY A 588 10.83 -10.55 4.66
N ASN A 589 9.68 -9.95 4.36
CA ASN A 589 8.71 -9.55 5.38
C ASN A 589 8.18 -10.76 6.17
N LEU A 590 7.79 -11.83 5.48
CA LEU A 590 7.23 -13.02 6.12
C LEU A 590 8.27 -13.79 6.97
N VAL A 591 9.53 -13.88 6.51
CA VAL A 591 10.64 -14.46 7.28
C VAL A 591 10.97 -13.59 8.49
N GLY A 592 10.95 -12.25 8.34
CA GLY A 592 11.13 -11.32 9.45
C GLY A 592 10.00 -11.45 10.49
N ALA A 593 8.76 -11.65 10.03
CA ALA A 593 7.61 -11.91 10.88
C ALA A 593 7.73 -13.23 11.65
N LEU A 594 8.12 -14.31 10.98
CA LEU A 594 8.39 -15.62 11.61
C LEU A 594 9.46 -15.49 12.71
N ALA A 595 10.57 -14.79 12.42
CA ALA A 595 11.61 -14.56 13.41
C ALA A 595 11.09 -13.71 14.59
N ALA A 596 10.34 -12.65 14.34
CA ALA A 596 9.75 -11.81 15.38
C ALA A 596 8.79 -12.57 16.29
N ALA A 597 7.96 -13.43 15.71
CA ALA A 597 7.02 -14.26 16.46
C ALA A 597 7.75 -15.26 17.36
N SER A 598 8.83 -15.89 16.87
CA SER A 598 9.66 -16.81 17.66
C SER A 598 10.33 -16.16 18.88
N MET A 599 10.57 -14.85 18.83
CA MET A 599 11.10 -14.04 19.94
C MET A 599 10.04 -13.66 20.98
N GLY A 600 8.75 -13.88 20.68
CA GLY A 600 7.61 -13.38 21.44
C GLY A 600 7.18 -11.96 21.08
N TRP A 601 7.79 -11.32 20.07
CA TRP A 601 7.42 -9.98 19.59
C TRP A 601 6.24 -10.04 18.63
N LYS A 602 5.07 -10.43 19.17
CA LYS A 602 3.85 -10.65 18.39
C LYS A 602 3.43 -9.43 17.57
N GLU A 603 3.55 -8.23 18.12
CA GLU A 603 3.15 -6.99 17.44
C GLU A 603 4.01 -6.69 16.20
N SER A 604 5.34 -6.81 16.34
CA SER A 604 6.26 -6.67 15.21
C SER A 604 6.05 -7.76 14.17
N ALA A 605 5.73 -8.98 14.60
CA ALA A 605 5.43 -10.09 13.71
C ALA A 605 4.16 -9.84 12.89
N VAL A 606 3.06 -9.44 13.53
CA VAL A 606 1.81 -9.09 12.85
C VAL A 606 2.02 -7.93 11.88
N CYS A 607 2.81 -6.92 12.26
CA CYS A 607 3.17 -5.81 11.38
C CYS A 607 3.85 -6.29 10.09
N LEU A 608 4.97 -7.01 10.19
CA LEU A 608 5.70 -7.53 9.02
C LEU A 608 4.87 -8.54 8.21
N PHE A 609 4.08 -9.39 8.88
CA PHE A 609 3.18 -10.34 8.22
C PHE A 609 2.16 -9.62 7.33
N SER A 610 1.55 -8.56 7.87
CA SER A 610 0.56 -7.74 7.16
C SER A 610 1.15 -7.11 5.89
N LEU A 611 2.37 -6.56 6.00
CA LEU A 611 3.11 -6.01 4.87
C LEU A 611 3.35 -7.07 3.79
N GLY A 612 3.89 -8.22 4.20
CA GLY A 612 4.19 -9.34 3.31
C GLY A 612 2.95 -9.82 2.57
N MET A 613 1.83 -10.05 3.27
CA MET A 613 0.61 -10.61 2.67
C MET A 613 -0.08 -9.66 1.70
N VAL A 614 -0.10 -8.36 2.01
CA VAL A 614 -0.68 -7.37 1.09
C VAL A 614 0.20 -7.22 -0.14
N HIS A 615 1.53 -7.20 0.05
CA HIS A 615 2.47 -7.21 -1.06
C HIS A 615 2.28 -8.44 -1.95
N TYR A 616 2.17 -9.61 -1.34
CA TYR A 616 1.95 -10.87 -2.02
C TYR A 616 0.70 -10.81 -2.91
N LEU A 617 -0.42 -10.36 -2.36
CA LEU A 617 -1.70 -10.30 -3.08
C LEU A 617 -1.62 -9.39 -4.32
N VAL A 618 -1.02 -8.21 -4.17
CA VAL A 618 -0.81 -7.27 -5.29
C VAL A 618 0.08 -7.86 -6.37
N LEU A 619 1.21 -8.47 -5.99
CA LEU A 619 2.14 -9.09 -6.93
C LEU A 619 1.51 -10.30 -7.61
N LEU A 620 0.77 -11.12 -6.88
CA LEU A 620 0.09 -12.29 -7.40
C LEU A 620 -0.87 -11.88 -8.53
N VAL A 621 -1.76 -10.93 -8.27
CA VAL A 621 -2.73 -10.48 -9.28
C VAL A 621 -2.02 -9.79 -10.45
N THR A 622 -1.04 -8.94 -10.19
CA THR A 622 -0.31 -8.20 -11.24
C THR A 622 0.48 -9.14 -12.15
N LEU A 623 1.18 -10.11 -11.59
CA LEU A 623 1.93 -11.08 -12.38
C LEU A 623 1.00 -12.03 -13.13
N TYR A 624 -0.12 -12.45 -12.53
CA TYR A 624 -1.13 -13.28 -13.20
C TYR A 624 -1.69 -12.60 -14.45
N GLN A 625 -2.05 -11.32 -14.34
CA GLN A 625 -2.52 -10.53 -15.49
C GLN A 625 -1.42 -10.34 -16.54
N ARG A 626 -0.17 -10.17 -16.13
CA ARG A 626 0.97 -10.05 -17.05
C ARG A 626 1.22 -11.34 -17.85
N PHE A 627 0.98 -12.51 -17.27
CA PHE A 627 1.11 -13.79 -18.00
C PHE A 627 0.11 -13.96 -19.15
N SER A 628 -1.02 -13.28 -19.10
CA SER A 628 -2.04 -13.32 -20.15
C SER A 628 -1.70 -12.40 -21.34
N GLY A 629 -0.80 -11.42 -21.17
CA GLY A 629 -0.35 -10.50 -22.22
C GLY A 629 0.93 -10.96 -22.94
N SER A 630 1.08 -10.61 -24.21
CA SER A 630 2.09 -11.10 -25.17
C SER A 630 3.59 -10.92 -24.79
N ASP A 631 3.92 -10.27 -23.68
CA ASP A 631 5.31 -10.05 -23.23
C ASP A 631 5.83 -11.23 -22.41
N ARG A 632 6.28 -12.28 -23.10
CA ARG A 632 6.83 -13.50 -22.48
C ARG A 632 8.07 -13.16 -21.66
N ILE A 633 8.02 -13.40 -20.34
CA ILE A 633 9.17 -13.30 -19.45
C ILE A 633 10.36 -14.08 -20.04
N PRO A 634 11.60 -13.53 -20.00
CA PRO A 634 12.80 -14.21 -20.49
C PRO A 634 12.89 -15.65 -19.99
N ALA A 635 13.25 -16.58 -20.88
CA ALA A 635 13.24 -18.00 -20.56
C ALA A 635 14.17 -18.40 -19.39
N MET A 636 15.15 -17.55 -19.06
CA MET A 636 16.11 -17.76 -17.98
C MET A 636 15.60 -17.32 -16.58
N LEU A 637 14.53 -16.52 -16.50
CA LEU A 637 13.88 -16.16 -15.22
C LEU A 637 12.80 -17.16 -14.80
N ARG A 638 12.61 -18.22 -15.58
CA ARG A 638 11.60 -19.24 -15.30
C ARG A 638 11.80 -19.97 -13.95
N PRO A 639 13.01 -20.21 -13.42
CA PRO A 639 13.16 -20.81 -12.09
C PRO A 639 12.49 -19.99 -10.98
N VAL A 640 12.40 -18.67 -11.16
CA VAL A 640 11.88 -17.73 -10.16
C VAL A 640 10.36 -17.85 -9.99
N PHE A 641 9.63 -18.50 -10.89
CA PHE A 641 8.21 -18.80 -10.68
C PHE A 641 7.96 -19.64 -9.41
N PHE A 642 8.95 -20.40 -8.94
CA PHE A 642 8.80 -21.18 -7.72
C PHE A 642 8.64 -20.28 -6.48
N LEU A 643 9.03 -19.00 -6.55
CA LEU A 643 8.77 -18.04 -5.48
C LEU A 643 7.27 -17.77 -5.23
N PHE A 644 6.38 -18.08 -6.17
CA PHE A 644 4.93 -17.87 -5.99
C PHE A 644 4.34 -18.72 -4.87
N PHE A 645 4.79 -19.97 -4.71
CA PHE A 645 4.33 -20.81 -3.61
C PHE A 645 5.22 -20.69 -2.36
N ALA A 646 6.43 -20.11 -2.48
CA ALA A 646 7.27 -19.83 -1.32
C ALA A 646 6.59 -18.86 -0.34
N ALA A 647 6.05 -17.75 -0.85
CA ALA A 647 5.39 -16.74 -0.03
C ALA A 647 4.25 -17.30 0.85
N PRO A 648 3.22 -17.99 0.30
CA PRO A 648 2.17 -18.58 1.14
C PRO A 648 2.69 -19.69 2.08
N SER A 649 3.77 -20.40 1.72
CA SER A 649 4.40 -21.37 2.65
C SER A 649 5.04 -20.67 3.86
N VAL A 650 5.83 -19.60 3.64
CA VAL A 650 6.41 -18.82 4.75
C VAL A 650 5.31 -18.16 5.56
N ALA A 651 4.24 -17.67 4.90
CA ALA A 651 3.11 -17.07 5.59
C ALA A 651 2.41 -18.07 6.52
N SER A 652 2.21 -19.31 6.09
CA SER A 652 1.64 -20.37 6.95
C SER A 652 2.46 -20.55 8.23
N LEU A 653 3.79 -20.64 8.12
CA LEU A 653 4.69 -20.80 9.26
C LEU A 653 4.74 -19.56 10.15
N ALA A 654 4.77 -18.37 9.54
CA ALA A 654 4.76 -17.11 10.27
C ALA A 654 3.45 -16.94 11.05
N TRP A 655 2.31 -17.31 10.45
CA TRP A 655 1.01 -17.24 11.11
C TRP A 655 0.91 -18.21 12.28
N GLU A 656 1.33 -19.45 12.10
CA GLU A 656 1.46 -20.44 13.18
C GLU A 656 2.31 -19.92 14.33
N SER A 657 3.45 -19.28 14.03
CA SER A 657 4.30 -18.71 15.08
C SER A 657 3.65 -17.53 15.79
N ILE A 658 2.84 -16.72 15.09
CA ILE A 658 2.09 -15.58 15.67
C ILE A 658 0.98 -16.07 16.60
N THR A 659 0.19 -17.04 16.16
CA THR A 659 -0.96 -17.59 16.90
C THR A 659 -0.52 -18.58 17.99
N GLY A 660 0.60 -19.26 17.77
CA GLY A 660 1.11 -20.36 18.58
C GLY A 660 0.50 -21.73 18.22
N ALA A 661 -0.28 -21.82 17.14
CA ALA A 661 -0.92 -23.06 16.70
C ALA A 661 -1.11 -23.09 15.18
N PHE A 662 -1.08 -24.29 14.58
CA PHE A 662 -1.32 -24.48 13.15
C PHE A 662 -2.82 -24.48 12.84
N ASP A 663 -3.44 -23.30 13.02
CA ASP A 663 -4.88 -23.09 12.91
C ASP A 663 -5.42 -23.13 11.46
N THR A 664 -6.70 -22.84 11.29
CA THR A 664 -7.38 -22.82 9.97
C THR A 664 -6.73 -21.84 8.99
N ALA A 665 -6.23 -20.70 9.45
CA ALA A 665 -5.60 -19.71 8.57
C ALA A 665 -4.23 -20.20 8.08
N SER A 666 -3.43 -20.83 8.93
CA SER A 666 -2.21 -21.54 8.51
C SER A 666 -2.54 -22.65 7.50
N LYS A 667 -3.55 -23.48 7.77
CA LYS A 667 -4.02 -24.54 6.85
C LYS A 667 -4.41 -23.97 5.48
N MET A 668 -5.17 -22.88 5.44
CA MET A 668 -5.58 -22.23 4.18
C MET A 668 -4.36 -21.73 3.37
N LEU A 669 -3.38 -21.12 4.02
CA LEU A 669 -2.15 -20.64 3.38
C LEU A 669 -1.29 -21.81 2.87
N PHE A 670 -1.16 -22.88 3.66
CA PHE A 670 -0.49 -24.11 3.26
C PHE A 670 -1.14 -24.74 2.02
N PHE A 671 -2.47 -24.90 2.01
CA PHE A 671 -3.18 -25.46 0.84
C PHE A 671 -3.09 -24.56 -0.39
N LEU A 672 -3.12 -23.24 -0.22
CA LEU A 672 -2.87 -22.30 -1.32
C LEU A 672 -1.47 -22.52 -1.92
N SER A 673 -0.46 -22.71 -1.06
CA SER A 673 0.89 -23.03 -1.51
C SER A 673 0.96 -24.35 -2.26
N LEU A 674 0.36 -25.41 -1.70
CA LEU A 674 0.33 -26.75 -2.30
C LEU A 674 -0.34 -26.72 -3.68
N PHE A 675 -1.46 -26.01 -3.81
CA PHE A 675 -2.14 -25.82 -5.09
C PHE A 675 -1.24 -25.14 -6.13
N LEU A 676 -0.57 -24.04 -5.75
CA LEU A 676 0.35 -23.33 -6.66
C LEU A 676 1.56 -24.20 -7.05
N PHE A 677 2.09 -24.98 -6.10
CA PHE A 677 3.16 -25.94 -6.35
C PHE A 677 2.75 -27.01 -7.36
N ILE A 678 1.63 -27.69 -7.14
CA ILE A 678 1.10 -28.72 -8.04
C ILE A 678 0.84 -28.12 -9.43
N SER A 679 0.24 -26.93 -9.49
CA SER A 679 -0.02 -26.21 -10.76
C SER A 679 1.26 -25.98 -11.59
N LEU A 680 2.37 -25.67 -10.93
CA LEU A 680 3.67 -25.47 -11.58
C LEU A 680 4.32 -26.79 -12.00
N VAL A 681 4.27 -27.81 -11.13
CA VAL A 681 4.87 -29.14 -11.39
C VAL A 681 4.16 -29.86 -12.54
N CYS A 682 2.83 -29.70 -12.67
CA CYS A 682 2.06 -30.24 -13.80
C CYS A 682 2.37 -29.57 -15.15
N ARG A 683 3.24 -28.55 -15.19
CA ARG A 683 3.61 -27.82 -16.42
C ARG A 683 5.12 -27.85 -16.69
N PRO A 684 5.76 -29.03 -16.81
CA PRO A 684 7.22 -29.16 -16.98
C PRO A 684 7.72 -28.53 -18.29
N ALA A 685 6.87 -28.44 -19.32
CA ALA A 685 7.17 -27.79 -20.58
C ALA A 685 7.57 -26.30 -20.42
N LEU A 686 7.08 -25.62 -19.38
CA LEU A 686 7.48 -24.25 -19.06
C LEU A 686 8.97 -24.20 -18.70
N PHE A 687 9.52 -25.19 -18.01
CA PHE A 687 10.90 -25.15 -17.51
C PHE A 687 11.91 -25.83 -18.43
N ARG A 688 11.46 -26.62 -19.42
CA ARG A 688 12.31 -27.38 -20.35
C ARG A 688 13.44 -26.56 -20.99
N ARG A 689 13.18 -25.31 -21.42
CA ARG A 689 14.23 -24.45 -22.00
C ARG A 689 15.21 -23.91 -20.96
N SER A 690 14.75 -23.63 -19.74
CA SER A 690 15.58 -23.11 -18.65
C SER A 690 16.48 -24.18 -18.03
N MET A 691 16.07 -25.45 -18.11
CA MET A 691 16.79 -26.59 -17.55
C MET A 691 17.88 -27.15 -18.49
N ARG A 692 18.06 -26.60 -19.70
CA ARG A 692 19.05 -27.11 -20.68
C ARG A 692 20.50 -26.78 -20.36
N ARG A 693 20.77 -25.66 -19.68
CA ARG A 693 22.12 -25.27 -19.26
C ARG A 693 22.09 -24.89 -17.80
N PHE A 694 23.03 -25.43 -17.04
CA PHE A 694 23.18 -25.05 -15.63
C PHE A 694 23.42 -23.54 -15.53
N ASN A 695 22.69 -22.90 -14.63
CA ASN A 695 22.84 -21.50 -14.27
C ASN A 695 22.60 -21.40 -12.76
N VAL A 696 23.34 -20.51 -12.08
CA VAL A 696 23.16 -20.19 -10.66
C VAL A 696 21.70 -19.83 -10.33
N ALA A 697 20.93 -19.35 -11.31
CA ALA A 697 19.49 -19.15 -11.21
C ALA A 697 18.68 -20.42 -10.89
N TRP A 698 19.24 -21.63 -10.92
CA TRP A 698 18.54 -22.85 -10.48
C TRP A 698 18.38 -22.91 -8.97
N TRP A 699 19.18 -22.17 -8.19
CA TRP A 699 19.01 -22.05 -6.75
C TRP A 699 17.67 -21.42 -6.32
N ALA A 700 16.83 -20.90 -7.24
CA ALA A 700 15.44 -20.51 -6.91
C ALA A 700 14.53 -21.71 -6.67
N TYR A 701 14.87 -22.90 -7.16
CA TYR A 701 14.01 -24.06 -6.98
C TYR A 701 14.06 -24.57 -5.54
N SER A 702 15.25 -24.58 -4.93
CA SER A 702 15.45 -25.21 -3.62
C SER A 702 14.74 -24.47 -2.47
N PHE A 703 14.93 -23.16 -2.33
CA PHE A 703 14.34 -22.43 -1.18
C PHE A 703 12.80 -22.61 -1.07
N PRO A 704 12.00 -22.38 -2.13
CA PRO A 704 10.55 -22.60 -2.08
C PRO A 704 10.16 -24.03 -1.70
N LEU A 705 10.83 -25.04 -2.28
CA LEU A 705 10.58 -26.45 -1.95
C LEU A 705 10.87 -26.75 -0.48
N THR A 706 11.92 -26.11 0.05
CA THR A 706 12.34 -26.29 1.44
C THR A 706 11.30 -25.75 2.41
N ILE A 707 10.80 -24.55 2.18
CA ILE A 707 9.76 -23.95 3.03
C ILE A 707 8.42 -24.67 2.87
N LEU A 708 8.07 -25.14 1.66
CA LEU A 708 6.87 -25.96 1.47
C LEU A 708 6.96 -27.28 2.25
N ALA A 709 8.13 -27.93 2.24
CA ALA A 709 8.37 -29.12 3.03
C ALA A 709 8.28 -28.82 4.54
N LEU A 710 8.81 -27.67 4.99
CA LEU A 710 8.70 -27.21 6.38
C LEU A 710 7.25 -26.94 6.79
N ALA A 711 6.46 -26.26 5.96
CA ALA A 711 5.02 -26.08 6.24
C ALA A 711 4.26 -27.42 6.26
N SER A 712 4.70 -28.39 5.45
CA SER A 712 4.13 -29.74 5.46
C SER A 712 4.51 -30.56 6.70
N THR A 713 5.66 -30.30 7.35
CA THR A 713 6.00 -30.96 8.61
C THR A 713 5.06 -30.49 9.72
N GLU A 714 4.86 -29.18 9.84
CA GLU A 714 3.94 -28.61 10.84
C GLU A 714 2.49 -29.06 10.61
N TYR A 715 2.04 -29.09 9.34
CA TYR A 715 0.73 -29.62 9.00
C TYR A 715 0.55 -31.10 9.38
N ALA A 716 1.58 -31.93 9.17
CA ALA A 716 1.51 -33.35 9.50
C ALA A 716 1.49 -33.59 11.01
N GLU A 717 2.18 -32.75 11.79
CA GLU A 717 2.18 -32.81 13.26
C GLU A 717 0.84 -32.39 13.85
N GLU A 718 0.18 -31.40 13.25
CA GLU A 718 -1.14 -30.92 13.64
C GLU A 718 -2.26 -31.94 13.32
N VAL A 719 -2.28 -32.49 12.10
CA VAL A 719 -3.38 -33.35 11.64
C VAL A 719 -3.19 -34.82 12.05
N LYS A 720 -1.94 -35.27 12.22
CA LYS A 720 -1.57 -36.66 12.59
C LYS A 720 -2.17 -37.75 11.69
N GLY A 721 -2.54 -37.39 10.46
CA GLY A 721 -3.10 -38.30 9.47
C GLY A 721 -2.02 -39.02 8.65
N SER A 722 -2.26 -40.29 8.31
CA SER A 722 -1.33 -41.08 7.45
C SER A 722 -1.04 -40.40 6.11
N THR A 723 -2.06 -39.81 5.48
CA THR A 723 -1.93 -39.05 4.22
C THR A 723 -1.07 -37.79 4.38
N ALA A 724 -1.18 -37.10 5.51
CA ALA A 724 -0.37 -35.91 5.82
C ALA A 724 1.10 -36.28 6.03
N HIS A 725 1.38 -37.37 6.74
CA HIS A 725 2.74 -37.89 6.91
C HIS A 725 3.36 -38.36 5.59
N LEU A 726 2.59 -39.01 4.71
CA LEU A 726 3.06 -39.39 3.38
C LEU A 726 3.41 -38.16 2.54
N LEU A 727 2.54 -37.14 2.53
CA LEU A 727 2.79 -35.88 1.82
C LEU A 727 4.06 -35.19 2.35
N MET A 728 4.21 -35.11 3.67
CA MET A 728 5.40 -34.58 4.33
C MET A 728 6.66 -35.30 3.88
N LEU A 729 6.68 -36.64 3.92
CA LEU A 729 7.85 -37.44 3.52
C LEU A 729 8.24 -37.21 2.06
N LEU A 730 7.26 -37.15 1.15
CA LEU A 730 7.50 -36.87 -0.27
C LEU A 730 8.11 -35.48 -0.49
N LEU A 731 7.57 -34.45 0.17
CA LEU A 731 8.07 -33.08 0.04
C LEU A 731 9.46 -32.92 0.68
N LEU A 732 9.72 -33.55 1.82
CA LEU A 732 11.04 -33.60 2.46
C LEU A 732 12.08 -34.25 1.54
N ALA A 733 11.78 -35.45 1.03
CA ALA A 733 12.68 -36.18 0.14
C ALA A 733 12.99 -35.36 -1.12
N LEU A 734 11.97 -34.75 -1.74
CA LEU A 734 12.14 -33.88 -2.90
C LEU A 734 13.03 -32.66 -2.59
N SER A 735 12.79 -32.00 -1.45
CA SER A 735 13.53 -30.83 -0.99
C SER A 735 15.02 -31.13 -0.77
N VAL A 736 15.33 -32.23 -0.07
CA VAL A 736 16.71 -32.66 0.19
C VAL A 736 17.40 -33.09 -1.11
N LEU A 737 16.74 -33.87 -1.97
CA LEU A 737 17.31 -34.34 -3.23
C LEU A 737 17.65 -33.17 -4.17
N VAL A 738 16.76 -32.19 -4.30
CA VAL A 738 17.00 -31.00 -5.13
C VAL A 738 18.16 -30.18 -4.58
N SER A 739 18.23 -29.97 -3.26
CA SER A 739 19.30 -29.19 -2.64
C SER A 739 20.65 -29.88 -2.74
N LEU A 740 20.70 -31.19 -2.47
CA LEU A 740 21.90 -32.00 -2.64
C LEU A 740 22.36 -32.04 -4.10
N GLY A 741 21.44 -32.28 -5.04
CA GLY A 741 21.75 -32.21 -6.47
C GLY A 741 22.35 -30.87 -6.87
N LEU A 742 21.74 -29.75 -6.46
CA LEU A 742 22.25 -28.41 -6.77
C LEU A 742 23.62 -28.13 -6.15
N THR A 743 23.87 -28.57 -4.91
CA THR A 743 25.21 -28.44 -4.29
C THR A 743 26.27 -29.19 -5.10
N ILE A 744 26.01 -30.46 -5.45
CA ILE A 744 26.92 -31.29 -6.26
C ILE A 744 27.15 -30.67 -7.64
N PHE A 745 26.09 -30.28 -8.36
CA PHE A 745 26.22 -29.64 -9.67
C PHE A 745 27.00 -28.32 -9.62
N THR A 746 26.79 -27.53 -8.56
CA THR A 746 27.51 -26.27 -8.36
C THR A 746 29.00 -26.51 -8.08
N LEU A 747 29.32 -27.53 -7.26
CA LEU A 747 30.70 -27.91 -6.93
C LEU A 747 31.45 -28.50 -8.14
N LEU A 748 30.77 -29.28 -8.99
CA LEU A 748 31.36 -29.84 -10.20
C LEU A 748 31.56 -28.79 -11.31
N ASN A 749 30.78 -27.70 -11.30
CA ASN A 749 30.79 -26.67 -12.35
C ASN A 749 31.21 -25.28 -11.83
N THR A 750 32.26 -25.19 -11.00
CA THR A 750 32.76 -23.92 -10.42
C THR A 750 33.13 -22.87 -11.47
N ARG A 751 33.51 -23.26 -12.69
CA ARG A 751 33.77 -22.32 -13.79
C ARG A 751 32.50 -21.63 -14.32
N MET A 752 31.31 -22.18 -14.07
CA MET A 752 30.02 -21.60 -14.46
C MET A 752 29.38 -20.72 -13.37
N LEU A 753 30.06 -20.56 -12.23
CA LEU A 753 29.61 -19.74 -11.10
C LEU A 753 29.82 -18.24 -11.35
N LEU A 754 30.62 -17.84 -12.34
CA LEU A 754 30.78 -16.45 -12.78
C LEU A 754 30.80 -16.39 -14.32
N PRO A 755 29.71 -16.76 -15.01
CA PRO A 755 29.71 -16.80 -16.47
C PRO A 755 29.90 -15.39 -17.05
N ASP A 756 30.62 -15.29 -18.17
CA ASP A 756 30.80 -14.02 -18.91
C ASP A 756 29.48 -13.44 -19.45
N ASN A 757 28.41 -14.23 -19.46
CA ASN A 757 27.09 -13.90 -20.00
C ASN A 757 25.98 -13.96 -18.93
N ASP A 758 26.24 -13.47 -17.71
CA ASP A 758 25.20 -13.43 -16.68
C ASP A 758 24.09 -12.43 -17.07
N PRO A 759 22.80 -12.80 -17.02
CA PRO A 759 21.71 -11.95 -17.53
C PRO A 759 21.56 -10.63 -16.77
N ILE A 760 21.97 -10.58 -15.50
CA ILE A 760 21.97 -9.33 -14.72
C ILE A 760 23.13 -8.43 -15.16
N SER A 761 24.28 -9.01 -15.50
CA SER A 761 25.43 -8.28 -16.06
C SER A 761 25.17 -7.73 -17.47
N THR A 762 24.41 -8.46 -18.31
CA THR A 762 24.01 -7.96 -19.64
C THR A 762 22.89 -6.93 -19.56
N LEU A 763 22.03 -6.94 -18.53
CA LEU A 763 21.11 -5.83 -18.25
C LEU A 763 21.83 -4.55 -17.80
N HIS A 764 23.08 -4.62 -17.32
CA HIS A 764 23.91 -3.46 -17.03
C HIS A 764 24.58 -2.86 -18.29
N HIS A 765 24.59 -3.58 -19.42
CA HIS A 765 25.07 -3.12 -20.72
C HIS A 765 23.92 -2.58 -21.59
N LEU A 766 23.29 -1.48 -21.16
CA LEU A 766 22.60 -0.56 -22.06
C LEU A 766 23.45 0.72 -22.15
N PRO A 767 23.56 1.35 -23.34
CA PRO A 767 24.54 2.40 -23.57
C PRO A 767 24.32 3.54 -22.59
N THR A 768 25.40 3.94 -21.93
CA THR A 768 25.49 5.22 -21.24
C THR A 768 25.02 6.30 -22.21
N VAL A 769 23.82 6.84 -22.00
CA VAL A 769 23.53 8.17 -22.49
C VAL A 769 24.46 9.07 -21.68
N SER A 770 25.56 9.47 -22.31
CA SER A 770 26.51 10.45 -21.81
C SER A 770 25.77 11.75 -21.45
N PRO A 771 26.26 12.49 -20.43
CA PRO A 771 25.51 13.57 -19.77
C PRO A 771 25.01 14.66 -20.71
#